data_AF-A0A6H1U529-F1
#
_entry.id   AF-A0A6H1U529-F1
#
_cell.length_a   1.000
_cell.length_b   1.000
_cell.length_c   1.000
_cell.angle_alpha   90.00
_cell.angle_beta   90.00
_cell.angle_gamma   90.00
#
_symmetry.space_group_name_H-M   'P 1'
#
loop_
_entity.id
_entity.type
_entity.pdbx_description
1 polymer ?
#
loop_
_entity_poly.entity_id
_entity_poly.type
_entity_poly.pdbx_seq_one_letter_code
_entity_poly.pdbx_strand_id
1 'polypeptide(L)'
;MNEDNVLNIYDQNYAQNYNQRFLLNDLSKIDADFERETIAQLLNEIGDHPRWLDVACGTGYFLSCFPEVERSGLDISPAMLETARQANPKIPLIQGDYRDKRPEWKGKWDLVSCMWLAYGYVESLSELDRVVENFANWTSDRGICFVPFTAPQELATGELHIPYECKNLYNDAGFIRFEAVVWTWVDEEMEKQHRNMLAPQLEYMLALFGRYFEKVEVIEYPLVKGARRKAIVARQKKYKTEQKQTNFTPLKLIRSQEWWLYKIAPLLTIAYAETLLLQLSPTTATLTTLTALLSIASVAAYGYLLNDICDIETDQKANKPNAAAQLQPWQRLLLCLLFLSIGFAAPLLTHLGTIPLALLAANYLLPTLYSVPPLRLKERGIWGILSDAAGAHLVPTLFVAATVLSQTPDPPRNALIFTAVAAAHAFFVGLRGILLHQLWDRANDLNSGITTFVSQRPPETVQRWINRLVFPVEIALLGSIAILLSGSAPLLLVFFIVYLLVIFGQVKFDQVSLNPSPLSPPVKQNIIPHDLYEVWLPLALAILLSSRNPYYLSFVVMTLILFFPSVKNRAIGIVNVIKSVFTLGSRPTPSTTEAPRPTPTNVTPLTPAMQQQLETEGYVVLENFLTPDELEDLRELVSTDPLPENADNLSSYTLFSKSDPVFRQHHSDRLKAIVNPKLTPLLPNHRAAFCTWYRKSPNSAINATPLHQDPSLTDETETLSYGIWCPLMDVTPENGCLSVVKGSHPLNSKPRPFYPFSPFPYDSTLASLIQDRYLTPIPLKAGQAILYDRRLFHGASPNTQDRERVALTCIIALQNTLTHFAYLESAESETLECFAVEDDFYNRYIWGEKPQGDGVTLIKTEPYTYDRLTPELIAEKLDPLHPDRAIPRLKTQLAETQTHLEQSRSQRQQELTASNQQLHQKTTELATLKQDYSQTQAELEHLREQLQTTQTQHQQTQAELERDRTQLQQTQAELERDRTQLQQTQAELEQSQEQLQQTQIQLQISERQQQQMQAILEESQAELSEKTGELNQIKSEQHRDRLAEIIRRRFYTQG
;
A
#
# COMPACT_ATOMS: atom_id res chain seq x y z
N MET A 1 -6.67 -1.01 8.33
CA MET A 1 -6.73 -2.47 8.58
C MET A 1 -7.90 -2.72 9.51
N ASN A 2 -8.61 -3.85 9.37
CA ASN A 2 -9.69 -4.23 10.30
C ASN A 2 -9.11 -4.44 11.71
N GLU A 3 -9.69 -3.77 12.71
CA GLU A 3 -9.35 -3.88 14.14
C GLU A 3 -9.36 -5.34 14.61
N ASP A 4 -10.36 -6.12 14.17
CA ASP A 4 -10.48 -7.54 14.52
C ASP A 4 -9.24 -8.35 14.13
N ASN A 5 -8.59 -8.00 13.00
CA ASN A 5 -7.39 -8.72 12.55
C ASN A 5 -6.20 -8.45 13.48
N VAL A 6 -6.03 -7.21 13.94
CA VAL A 6 -4.94 -6.83 14.84
C VAL A 6 -5.15 -7.48 16.21
N LEU A 7 -6.39 -7.47 16.72
CA LEU A 7 -6.75 -8.13 17.98
C LEU A 7 -6.56 -9.65 17.92
N ASN A 8 -6.86 -10.28 16.78
CA ASN A 8 -6.65 -11.72 16.58
C ASN A 8 -5.17 -12.11 16.51
N ILE A 9 -4.30 -11.22 16.03
CA ILE A 9 -2.85 -11.45 16.02
C ILE A 9 -2.31 -11.32 17.44
N TYR A 10 -2.58 -10.19 18.08
CA TYR A 10 -2.05 -9.82 19.39
C TYR A 10 -2.95 -10.32 20.52
N ASP A 11 -3.16 -11.63 20.56
CA ASP A 11 -3.90 -12.33 21.62
C ASP A 11 -3.04 -12.60 22.87
N GLN A 12 -3.63 -13.29 23.86
CA GLN A 12 -2.95 -13.60 25.13
C GLN A 12 -1.69 -14.45 24.94
N ASN A 13 -1.71 -15.40 24.01
CA ASN A 13 -0.57 -16.29 23.75
C ASN A 13 0.55 -15.52 23.06
N TYR A 14 0.21 -14.65 22.09
CA TYR A 14 1.17 -13.79 21.42
C TYR A 14 1.86 -12.84 22.41
N ALA A 15 1.08 -12.20 23.30
CA ALA A 15 1.59 -11.26 24.31
C ALA A 15 2.55 -11.91 25.31
N GLN A 16 2.27 -13.14 25.77
CA GLN A 16 3.12 -13.85 26.73
C GLN A 16 4.49 -14.22 26.17
N ASN A 17 4.57 -14.53 24.88
CA ASN A 17 5.81 -14.96 24.22
C ASN A 17 6.56 -13.79 23.55
N TYR A 18 5.92 -12.62 23.41
CA TYR A 18 6.41 -11.50 22.63
C TYR A 18 7.83 -11.07 23.01
N ASN A 19 8.10 -10.84 24.30
CA ASN A 19 9.41 -10.33 24.73
C ASN A 19 10.53 -11.31 24.43
N GLN A 20 10.37 -12.59 24.77
CA GLN A 20 11.40 -13.59 24.53
C GLN A 20 11.66 -13.77 23.03
N ARG A 21 10.60 -13.69 22.22
CA ARG A 21 10.67 -13.96 20.79
C ARG A 21 11.10 -12.77 19.95
N PHE A 22 10.84 -11.54 20.38
CA PHE A 22 11.04 -10.35 19.56
C PHE A 22 11.96 -9.31 20.21
N LEU A 23 12.11 -9.28 21.53
CA LEU A 23 12.94 -8.26 22.20
C LEU A 23 14.21 -8.82 22.83
N LEU A 24 14.20 -10.07 23.27
CA LEU A 24 15.28 -10.66 24.08
C LEU A 24 16.05 -11.78 23.37
N ASN A 25 15.66 -12.18 22.14
CA ASN A 25 16.40 -13.17 21.38
C ASN A 25 17.72 -12.58 20.84
N ASP A 26 18.71 -13.42 20.56
CA ASP A 26 20.06 -12.98 20.14
C ASP A 26 20.09 -12.14 18.84
N LEU A 27 19.08 -12.29 17.97
CA LEU A 27 19.00 -11.60 16.68
C LEU A 27 18.41 -10.19 16.80
N SER A 28 17.34 -10.02 17.57
CA SER A 28 16.59 -8.77 17.68
C SER A 28 16.93 -7.97 18.94
N LYS A 29 17.63 -8.58 19.90
CA LYS A 29 18.12 -7.90 21.10
C LYS A 29 19.04 -6.72 20.78
N ILE A 30 19.82 -6.80 19.70
CA ILE A 30 20.69 -5.71 19.25
C ILE A 30 19.85 -4.47 18.88
N ASP A 31 18.76 -4.67 18.13
CA ASP A 31 17.83 -3.59 17.76
C ASP A 31 17.12 -3.02 19.00
N ALA A 32 16.65 -3.89 19.90
CA ALA A 32 15.98 -3.48 21.13
C ALA A 32 16.91 -2.70 22.09
N ASP A 33 18.18 -3.13 22.23
CA ASP A 33 19.17 -2.43 23.04
C ASP A 33 19.50 -1.06 22.41
N PHE A 34 19.60 -0.97 21.09
CA PHE A 34 19.80 0.29 20.37
C PHE A 34 18.61 1.25 20.53
N GLU A 35 17.37 0.75 20.43
CA GLU A 35 16.15 1.55 20.67
C GLU A 35 16.10 2.07 22.10
N ARG A 36 16.42 1.22 23.09
CA ARG A 36 16.52 1.62 24.50
C ARG A 36 17.56 2.71 24.70
N GLU A 37 18.77 2.56 24.14
CA GLU A 37 19.84 3.56 24.26
C GLU A 37 19.46 4.88 23.58
N THR A 38 18.80 4.81 22.42
CA THR A 38 18.31 5.99 21.69
C THR A 38 17.24 6.71 22.50
N ILE A 39 16.27 5.99 23.07
CA ILE A 39 15.24 6.58 23.95
C ILE A 39 15.90 7.29 25.15
N ALA A 40 16.89 6.67 25.78
CA ALA A 40 17.64 7.29 26.89
C ALA A 40 18.30 8.61 26.46
N GLN A 41 18.92 8.64 25.27
CA GLN A 41 19.54 9.85 24.72
C GLN A 41 18.51 10.94 24.43
N LEU A 42 17.37 10.60 23.82
CA LEU A 42 16.31 11.56 23.48
C LEU A 42 15.64 12.13 24.74
N LEU A 43 15.41 11.31 25.76
CA LEU A 43 14.88 11.76 27.05
C LEU A 43 15.85 12.72 27.74
N ASN A 44 17.16 12.44 27.69
CA ASN A 44 18.19 13.34 28.19
C ASN A 44 18.29 14.64 27.37
N GLU A 45 18.12 14.58 26.04
CA GLU A 45 18.10 15.75 25.14
C GLU A 45 16.97 16.72 25.51
N ILE A 46 15.79 16.19 25.87
CA ILE A 46 14.63 17.00 26.29
C ILE A 46 14.91 17.75 27.60
N GLY A 47 15.74 17.20 28.49
CA GLY A 47 16.14 17.80 29.76
C GLY A 47 15.19 17.48 30.91
N ASP A 48 15.06 18.39 31.88
CA ASP A 48 14.40 18.10 33.15
C ASP A 48 12.92 17.66 32.99
N HIS A 49 12.58 16.57 33.70
CA HIS A 49 11.25 15.98 33.82
C HIS A 49 10.51 15.75 32.48
N PRO A 50 11.05 14.92 31.57
CA PRO A 50 10.40 14.64 30.29
C PRO A 50 9.15 13.77 30.49
N ARG A 51 8.10 14.04 29.70
CA ARG A 51 6.88 13.22 29.66
C ARG A 51 6.85 12.38 28.39
N TRP A 52 6.71 11.07 28.52
CA TRP A 52 6.81 10.15 27.40
C TRP A 52 5.52 9.38 27.12
N LEU A 53 5.03 9.43 25.89
CA LEU A 53 4.00 8.53 25.37
C LEU A 53 4.61 7.52 24.41
N ASP A 54 4.44 6.24 24.71
CA ASP A 54 4.75 5.15 23.77
C ASP A 54 3.47 4.66 23.10
N VAL A 55 3.39 4.83 21.79
CA VAL A 55 2.22 4.51 20.95
C VAL A 55 2.41 3.15 20.30
N ALA A 56 1.38 2.31 20.41
CA ALA A 56 1.48 0.86 20.20
C ALA A 56 2.57 0.25 21.12
N CYS A 57 2.43 0.49 22.43
CA CYS A 57 3.46 0.14 23.41
C CYS A 57 3.66 -1.37 23.61
N GLY A 58 2.80 -2.22 23.05
CA GLY A 58 2.87 -3.67 23.17
C GLY A 58 2.89 -4.12 24.63
N THR A 59 3.86 -4.97 24.97
CA THR A 59 4.09 -5.47 26.33
C THR A 59 4.65 -4.44 27.31
N GLY A 60 4.84 -3.18 26.89
CA GLY A 60 5.39 -2.12 27.72
C GLY A 60 6.85 -2.33 28.16
N TYR A 61 7.61 -3.14 27.43
CA TYR A 61 9.03 -3.44 27.74
C TYR A 61 9.91 -2.19 27.75
N PHE A 62 9.81 -1.32 26.74
CA PHE A 62 10.60 -0.09 26.71
C PHE A 62 10.20 0.85 27.85
N LEU A 63 8.89 0.94 28.15
CA LEU A 63 8.40 1.70 29.30
C LEU A 63 8.99 1.18 30.62
N SER A 64 9.16 -0.14 30.80
CA SER A 64 9.68 -0.68 32.07
C SER A 64 11.16 -0.40 32.28
N CYS A 65 11.90 -0.06 31.22
CA CYS A 65 13.31 0.29 31.30
C CYS A 65 13.58 1.68 31.90
N PHE A 66 12.57 2.56 31.99
CA PHE A 66 12.71 3.95 32.46
C PHE A 66 11.71 4.28 33.59
N PRO A 67 11.78 3.59 34.74
CA PRO A 67 10.82 3.74 35.84
C PRO A 67 10.70 5.16 36.41
N GLU A 68 11.77 5.95 36.31
CA GLU A 68 11.91 7.32 36.80
C GLU A 68 11.26 8.40 35.91
N VAL A 69 10.92 8.06 34.67
CA VAL A 69 10.33 9.01 33.71
C VAL A 69 8.81 8.98 33.79
N GLU A 70 8.18 10.17 33.79
CA GLU A 70 6.72 10.28 33.67
C GLU A 70 6.31 9.77 32.30
N ARG A 71 5.55 8.68 32.25
CA ARG A 71 5.28 7.99 30.98
C ARG A 71 3.91 7.32 30.93
N SER A 72 3.46 7.01 29.72
CA SER A 72 2.21 6.30 29.45
C SER A 72 2.32 5.47 28.17
N GLY A 73 1.53 4.39 28.09
CA GLY A 73 1.42 3.56 26.91
C GLY A 73 0.02 3.60 26.30
N LEU A 74 -0.06 3.61 24.97
CA LEU A 74 -1.28 3.43 24.19
C LEU A 74 -1.15 2.15 23.36
N ASP A 75 -2.11 1.23 23.45
CA ASP A 75 -2.16 0.05 22.56
C ASP A 75 -3.62 -0.35 22.30
N ILE A 76 -3.89 -0.97 21.17
CA ILE A 76 -5.25 -1.42 20.84
C ILE A 76 -5.57 -2.78 21.50
N SER A 77 -4.56 -3.63 21.71
CA SER A 77 -4.73 -4.98 22.24
C SER A 77 -4.88 -5.00 23.76
N PRO A 78 -6.01 -5.52 24.30
CA PRO A 78 -6.17 -5.75 25.72
C PRO A 78 -5.10 -6.69 26.31
N ALA A 79 -4.70 -7.72 25.54
CA ALA A 79 -3.74 -8.74 25.97
C ALA A 79 -2.33 -8.14 26.13
N MET A 80 -1.90 -7.32 25.16
CA MET A 80 -0.63 -6.60 25.25
C MET A 80 -0.59 -5.66 26.46
N LEU A 81 -1.68 -4.90 26.68
CA LEU A 81 -1.79 -3.99 27.83
C LEU A 81 -1.81 -4.73 29.17
N GLU A 82 -2.34 -5.94 29.23
CA GLU A 82 -2.31 -6.75 30.45
C GLU A 82 -0.88 -7.15 30.81
N THR A 83 -0.09 -7.60 29.85
CA THR A 83 1.35 -7.84 30.04
C THR A 83 2.08 -6.54 30.40
N ALA A 84 1.73 -5.42 29.75
CA ALA A 84 2.31 -4.11 30.07
C ALA A 84 2.03 -3.65 31.50
N ARG A 85 0.83 -3.92 32.04
CA ARG A 85 0.47 -3.61 33.44
C ARG A 85 1.31 -4.38 34.44
N GLN A 86 1.64 -5.64 34.14
CA GLN A 86 2.49 -6.45 35.00
C GLN A 86 3.90 -5.84 35.11
N ALA A 87 4.45 -5.36 33.99
CA ALA A 87 5.76 -4.70 33.95
C ALA A 87 5.73 -3.24 34.45
N ASN A 88 4.60 -2.55 34.35
CA ASN A 88 4.46 -1.12 34.67
C ASN A 88 3.19 -0.83 35.51
N PRO A 89 3.10 -1.29 36.77
CA PRO A 89 1.85 -1.25 37.55
C PRO A 89 1.39 0.15 37.99
N LYS A 90 2.23 1.18 37.83
CA LYS A 90 2.02 2.53 38.37
C LYS A 90 1.78 3.61 37.31
N ILE A 91 1.75 3.26 36.02
CA ILE A 91 1.61 4.24 34.94
C ILE A 91 0.26 4.08 34.23
N PRO A 92 -0.26 5.14 33.59
CA PRO A 92 -1.45 5.02 32.76
C PRO A 92 -1.17 4.19 31.49
N LEU A 93 -1.94 3.12 31.31
CA LEU A 93 -1.93 2.26 30.12
C LEU A 93 -3.31 2.26 29.49
N ILE A 94 -3.40 2.75 28.26
CA ILE A 94 -4.64 3.20 27.65
C ILE A 94 -4.95 2.30 26.46
N GLN A 95 -6.14 1.71 26.48
CA GLN A 95 -6.63 0.98 25.31
C GLN A 95 -7.18 1.96 24.28
N GLY A 96 -6.77 1.79 23.02
CA GLY A 96 -7.44 2.42 21.90
C GLY A 96 -6.57 2.53 20.65
N ASP A 97 -7.22 3.01 19.59
CA ASP A 97 -6.59 3.18 18.30
C ASP A 97 -5.80 4.50 18.24
N TYR A 98 -4.55 4.44 17.78
CA TYR A 98 -3.72 5.64 17.60
C TYR A 98 -4.18 6.52 16.41
N ARG A 99 -5.07 6.02 15.55
CA ARG A 99 -5.74 6.77 14.48
C ARG A 99 -6.79 7.74 15.04
N ASP A 100 -7.30 7.49 16.24
CA ASP A 100 -8.32 8.32 16.86
C ASP A 100 -7.75 9.62 17.42
N LYS A 101 -8.48 10.72 17.20
CA LYS A 101 -8.10 12.03 17.73
C LYS A 101 -8.33 12.06 19.24
N ARG A 102 -7.31 12.53 19.96
CA ARG A 102 -7.34 12.75 21.42
C ARG A 102 -7.01 14.22 21.72
N PRO A 103 -7.99 15.13 21.64
CA PRO A 103 -7.77 16.57 21.84
C PRO A 103 -7.12 16.90 23.19
N GLU A 104 -7.40 16.10 24.22
CA GLU A 104 -6.86 16.22 25.57
C GLU A 104 -5.36 15.90 25.68
N TRP A 105 -4.76 15.31 24.64
CA TRP A 105 -3.31 15.06 24.56
C TRP A 105 -2.56 16.09 23.75
N LYS A 106 -3.25 17.10 23.20
CA LYS A 106 -2.60 18.11 22.36
C LYS A 106 -1.47 18.82 23.11
N GLY A 107 -0.25 18.69 22.61
CA GLY A 107 0.96 19.28 23.20
C GLY A 107 1.37 18.69 24.56
N LYS A 108 0.86 17.52 24.93
CA LYS A 108 1.02 16.96 26.27
C LYS A 108 2.35 16.22 26.47
N TRP A 109 2.89 15.60 25.44
CA TRP A 109 4.00 14.65 25.59
C TRP A 109 5.29 15.20 24.99
N ASP A 110 6.38 15.15 25.74
CA ASP A 110 7.68 15.66 25.28
C ASP A 110 8.44 14.61 24.44
N LEU A 111 8.21 13.32 24.67
CA LEU A 111 8.60 12.25 23.73
C LEU A 111 7.33 11.52 23.29
N VAL A 112 7.13 11.38 21.98
CA VAL A 112 6.13 10.47 21.41
C VAL A 112 6.86 9.43 20.57
N SER A 113 6.83 8.18 21.01
CA SER A 113 7.41 7.07 20.25
C SER A 113 6.36 6.18 19.63
N CYS A 114 6.71 5.52 18.54
CA CYS A 114 5.94 4.40 18.00
C CYS A 114 6.93 3.34 17.53
N MET A 115 7.17 2.34 18.40
CA MET A 115 8.23 1.38 18.19
C MET A 115 7.94 0.46 17.00
N TRP A 116 9.02 0.04 16.34
CA TRP A 116 9.01 -0.94 15.27
C TRP A 116 8.14 -0.50 14.08
N LEU A 117 7.32 -1.41 13.53
CA LEU A 117 6.50 -1.17 12.33
C LEU A 117 5.02 -0.98 12.66
N ALA A 118 4.69 -0.63 13.90
CA ALA A 118 3.30 -0.53 14.34
C ALA A 118 2.51 0.54 13.55
N TYR A 119 3.14 1.65 13.17
CA TYR A 119 2.53 2.67 12.31
C TYR A 119 2.03 2.12 10.95
N GLY A 120 2.57 0.96 10.52
CA GLY A 120 2.22 0.28 9.27
C GLY A 120 0.88 -0.46 9.30
N TYR A 121 0.22 -0.59 10.45
CA TYR A 121 -1.14 -1.14 10.57
C TYR A 121 -2.20 -0.10 10.16
N VAL A 122 -2.17 0.29 8.88
CA VAL A 122 -3.06 1.27 8.26
C VAL A 122 -3.47 0.80 6.86
N GLU A 123 -4.68 1.11 6.43
CA GLU A 123 -5.23 0.66 5.13
C GLU A 123 -4.81 1.55 3.95
N SER A 124 -4.34 2.77 4.22
CA SER A 124 -3.96 3.73 3.18
C SER A 124 -2.95 4.76 3.69
N LEU A 125 -2.31 5.45 2.75
CA LEU A 125 -1.46 6.61 3.05
C LEU A 125 -2.23 7.74 3.74
N SER A 126 -3.53 7.90 3.46
CA SER A 126 -4.36 8.88 4.17
C SER A 126 -4.54 8.54 5.66
N GLU A 127 -4.60 7.25 6.00
CA GLU A 127 -4.63 6.84 7.41
C GLU A 127 -3.27 7.06 8.06
N LEU A 128 -2.17 6.76 7.38
CA LEU A 128 -0.81 7.05 7.85
C LEU A 128 -0.62 8.55 8.13
N ASP A 129 -1.11 9.41 7.24
CA ASP A 129 -1.09 10.86 7.42
C ASP A 129 -1.80 11.29 8.71
N ARG A 130 -2.94 10.66 9.02
CA ARG A 130 -3.68 10.89 10.27
C ARG A 130 -2.90 10.39 11.49
N VAL A 131 -2.19 9.27 11.40
CA VAL A 131 -1.33 8.75 12.48
C VAL A 131 -0.21 9.75 12.80
N VAL A 132 0.53 10.21 11.79
CA VAL A 132 1.61 11.20 12.00
C VAL A 132 1.04 12.55 12.47
N GLU A 133 -0.13 12.96 11.96
CA GLU A 133 -0.82 14.15 12.48
C GLU A 133 -1.11 14.02 13.98
N ASN A 134 -1.57 12.86 14.44
CA ASN A 134 -1.82 12.60 15.86
C ASN A 134 -0.52 12.63 16.66
N PHE A 135 0.56 11.98 16.19
CA PHE A 135 1.86 12.01 16.86
C PHE A 135 2.35 13.45 17.03
N ALA A 136 2.30 14.24 15.95
CA ALA A 136 2.67 15.64 15.98
C ALA A 136 1.76 16.47 16.90
N ASN A 137 0.45 16.24 16.88
CA ASN A 137 -0.50 16.95 17.74
C ASN A 137 -0.25 16.65 19.22
N TRP A 138 0.05 15.41 19.57
CA TRP A 138 0.30 14.97 20.95
C TRP A 138 1.66 15.41 21.49
N THR A 139 2.62 15.60 20.60
CA THR A 139 3.97 16.08 20.93
C THR A 139 3.93 17.55 21.37
N SER A 140 4.62 17.89 22.45
CA SER A 140 4.75 19.26 22.98
C SER A 140 5.59 20.15 22.06
N ASP A 141 5.62 21.46 22.33
CA ASP A 141 6.39 22.40 21.50
C ASP A 141 7.90 22.13 21.54
N ARG A 142 8.40 21.63 22.67
CA ARG A 142 9.79 21.18 22.84
C ARG A 142 9.99 19.70 22.51
N GLY A 143 8.93 19.01 22.12
CA GLY A 143 8.91 17.56 22.07
C GLY A 143 9.53 16.96 20.81
N ILE A 144 9.81 15.66 20.90
CA ILE A 144 10.47 14.84 19.88
C ILE A 144 9.54 13.67 19.53
N CYS A 145 9.41 13.36 18.24
CA CYS A 145 8.86 12.08 17.79
C CYS A 145 9.99 11.12 17.43
N PHE A 146 9.90 9.88 17.89
CA PHE A 146 10.83 8.80 17.56
C PHE A 146 10.09 7.59 16.97
N VAL A 147 10.35 7.31 15.70
CA VAL A 147 9.64 6.26 14.95
C VAL A 147 10.66 5.42 14.18
N PRO A 148 11.02 4.22 14.68
CA PRO A 148 11.62 3.17 13.88
C PRO A 148 10.91 3.00 12.55
N PHE A 149 11.65 2.81 11.47
CA PHE A 149 11.17 2.88 10.10
C PHE A 149 11.77 1.73 9.29
N THR A 150 11.01 1.23 8.31
CA THR A 150 11.50 0.24 7.35
C THR A 150 11.08 0.65 5.97
N ALA A 151 12.07 0.91 5.11
CA ALA A 151 11.85 1.25 3.72
C ALA A 151 11.45 -0.01 2.93
N PRO A 152 10.73 0.12 1.79
CA PRO A 152 10.40 -1.03 0.94
C PRO A 152 11.61 -1.91 0.59
N GLN A 153 12.77 -1.28 0.32
CA GLN A 153 14.00 -1.97 -0.04
C GLN A 153 14.52 -2.88 1.11
N GLU A 154 14.20 -2.52 2.35
CA GLU A 154 14.65 -3.24 3.55
C GLU A 154 13.79 -4.48 3.86
N LEU A 155 12.62 -4.64 3.22
CA LEU A 155 11.75 -5.81 3.40
C LEU A 155 12.30 -7.12 2.80
N ALA A 156 13.10 -7.03 1.74
CA ALA A 156 13.61 -8.18 0.98
C ALA A 156 15.15 -8.23 0.97
N THR A 157 15.80 -7.99 2.12
CA THR A 157 17.28 -7.96 2.24
C THR A 157 17.99 -7.04 1.22
N GLY A 158 17.32 -5.97 0.78
CA GLY A 158 17.84 -5.07 -0.23
C GLY A 158 17.54 -5.45 -1.69
N GLU A 159 16.88 -6.57 -1.97
CA GLU A 159 16.60 -7.02 -3.35
C GLU A 159 15.49 -6.19 -4.02
N LEU A 160 14.54 -5.67 -3.24
CA LEU A 160 13.40 -4.92 -3.76
C LEU A 160 13.77 -3.46 -4.06
N HIS A 161 14.16 -3.16 -5.29
CA HIS A 161 14.53 -1.80 -5.71
C HIS A 161 13.35 -1.08 -6.38
N ILE A 162 12.63 -0.25 -5.61
CA ILE A 162 11.57 0.61 -6.14
C ILE A 162 12.02 2.08 -6.00
N PRO A 163 12.17 2.84 -7.10
CA PRO A 163 12.53 4.25 -7.02
C PRO A 163 11.38 5.06 -6.41
N TYR A 164 11.67 6.05 -5.56
CA TYR A 164 10.60 6.92 -5.01
C TYR A 164 9.91 7.73 -6.11
N GLU A 165 10.67 8.23 -7.08
CA GLU A 165 10.16 8.99 -8.22
C GLU A 165 10.79 8.46 -9.51
N CYS A 166 9.96 8.08 -10.48
CA CYS A 166 10.37 7.71 -11.82
C CYS A 166 9.90 8.77 -12.80
N LYS A 167 10.85 9.53 -13.36
CA LYS A 167 10.60 10.55 -14.38
C LYS A 167 10.66 9.93 -15.77
N ASN A 168 9.90 10.49 -16.71
CA ASN A 168 10.03 10.23 -18.15
C ASN A 168 9.65 8.80 -18.59
N LEU A 169 8.74 8.14 -17.87
CA LEU A 169 8.13 6.88 -18.32
C LEU A 169 7.29 7.04 -19.60
N TYR A 170 6.79 8.26 -19.86
CA TYR A 170 6.02 8.62 -21.06
C TYR A 170 6.34 10.06 -21.47
N ASN A 171 7.21 10.28 -22.47
CA ASN A 171 7.41 11.55 -23.21
C ASN A 171 6.92 12.83 -22.48
N ASP A 172 7.55 13.17 -21.34
CA ASP A 172 7.26 14.35 -20.48
C ASP A 172 5.82 14.55 -19.96
N ALA A 173 5.01 13.48 -19.85
CA ALA A 173 3.64 13.54 -19.31
C ALA A 173 3.53 13.43 -17.77
N GLY A 174 4.64 13.58 -17.04
CA GLY A 174 4.66 13.56 -15.56
C GLY A 174 5.71 12.62 -14.98
N PHE A 175 5.64 12.43 -13.67
CA PHE A 175 6.48 11.48 -12.92
C PHE A 175 5.57 10.52 -12.13
N ILE A 176 5.98 9.26 -12.00
CA ILE A 176 5.33 8.31 -11.10
C ILE A 176 6.03 8.39 -9.76
N ARG A 177 5.27 8.56 -8.68
CA ARG A 177 5.77 8.37 -7.31
C ARG A 177 5.29 7.05 -6.74
N PHE A 178 6.23 6.22 -6.30
CA PHE A 178 5.93 5.00 -5.58
C PHE A 178 5.96 5.32 -4.09
N GLU A 179 4.85 5.73 -3.50
CA GLU A 179 4.86 6.29 -2.14
C GLU A 179 4.96 5.23 -1.04
N ALA A 180 4.47 4.01 -1.28
CA ALA A 180 4.55 2.87 -0.37
C ALA A 180 4.40 1.53 -1.08
N VAL A 181 4.76 0.45 -0.37
CA VAL A 181 4.44 -0.94 -0.71
C VAL A 181 3.49 -1.51 0.33
N VAL A 182 2.50 -2.27 -0.11
CA VAL A 182 1.65 -3.09 0.77
C VAL A 182 2.22 -4.51 0.78
N TRP A 183 2.44 -5.07 1.97
CA TRP A 183 3.07 -6.38 2.12
C TRP A 183 2.40 -7.21 3.23
N THR A 184 2.72 -8.50 3.29
CA THR A 184 2.22 -9.42 4.33
C THR A 184 3.39 -10.13 4.98
N TRP A 185 3.43 -10.16 6.31
CA TRP A 185 4.35 -10.99 7.07
C TRP A 185 3.63 -12.23 7.62
N VAL A 186 4.22 -13.41 7.40
CA VAL A 186 3.71 -14.69 7.89
C VAL A 186 4.59 -15.13 9.06
N ASP A 187 3.99 -15.19 10.25
CA ASP A 187 4.61 -15.74 11.45
C ASP A 187 4.21 -17.22 11.54
N GLU A 188 5.04 -18.09 10.95
CA GLU A 188 4.78 -19.53 10.86
C GLU A 188 4.73 -20.21 12.24
N GLU A 189 5.53 -19.72 13.20
CA GLU A 189 5.65 -20.34 14.52
C GLU A 189 4.48 -19.98 15.46
N MET A 190 3.87 -18.79 15.34
CA MET A 190 2.60 -18.48 16.03
C MET A 190 1.35 -18.80 15.17
N GLU A 191 1.54 -19.26 13.93
CA GLU A 191 0.48 -19.40 12.93
C GLU A 191 -0.34 -18.10 12.72
N LYS A 192 0.33 -16.94 12.73
CA LYS A 192 -0.30 -15.61 12.53
C LYS A 192 0.12 -14.98 11.22
N GLN A 193 -0.73 -14.11 10.68
CA GLN A 193 -0.45 -13.37 9.43
C GLN A 193 -0.76 -11.90 9.58
N HIS A 194 0.27 -11.08 9.43
CA HIS A 194 0.22 -9.63 9.45
C HIS A 194 -0.02 -9.14 8.03
N ARG A 195 -1.30 -9.12 7.63
CA ARG A 195 -1.71 -8.83 6.24
C ARG A 195 -1.82 -7.34 5.98
N ASN A 196 -1.54 -6.95 4.74
CA ASN A 196 -1.74 -5.58 4.23
C ASN A 196 -1.01 -4.49 5.04
N MET A 197 0.18 -4.82 5.55
CA MET A 197 1.05 -3.86 6.21
C MET A 197 1.56 -2.83 5.21
N LEU A 198 1.57 -1.55 5.59
CA LEU A 198 2.06 -0.48 4.74
C LEU A 198 3.54 -0.17 5.06
N ALA A 199 4.41 -0.27 4.06
CA ALA A 199 5.80 0.16 4.11
C ALA A 199 6.00 1.39 3.20
N PRO A 200 5.95 2.62 3.74
CA PRO A 200 6.15 3.83 2.96
C PRO A 200 7.62 4.04 2.56
N GLN A 201 7.86 4.71 1.44
CA GLN A 201 9.22 5.16 1.08
C GLN A 201 9.74 6.18 2.09
N LEU A 202 11.06 6.22 2.26
CA LEU A 202 11.72 7.10 3.21
C LEU A 202 11.40 8.57 2.92
N GLU A 203 11.46 8.96 1.65
CA GLU A 203 11.18 10.32 1.19
C GLU A 203 9.75 10.75 1.52
N TYR A 204 8.77 9.84 1.40
CA TYR A 204 7.39 10.12 1.79
C TYR A 204 7.28 10.38 3.29
N MET A 205 7.88 9.53 4.12
CA MET A 205 7.85 9.69 5.58
C MET A 205 8.57 10.96 6.05
N LEU A 206 9.74 11.28 5.46
CA LEU A 206 10.46 12.53 5.73
C LEU A 206 9.62 13.76 5.37
N ALA A 207 8.96 13.73 4.21
CA ALA A 207 8.07 14.81 3.80
C ALA A 207 6.86 14.94 4.74
N LEU A 208 6.30 13.82 5.21
CA LEU A 208 5.14 13.77 6.09
C LEU A 208 5.45 14.34 7.48
N PHE A 209 6.52 13.88 8.15
CA PHE A 209 6.98 14.49 9.41
C PHE A 209 7.43 15.95 9.21
N GLY A 210 8.03 16.26 8.06
CA GLY A 210 8.45 17.61 7.69
C GLY A 210 7.30 18.61 7.58
N ARG A 211 6.03 18.17 7.52
CA ARG A 211 4.86 19.07 7.62
C ARG A 211 4.72 19.68 9.01
N TYR A 212 5.18 18.98 10.05
CA TYR A 212 4.93 19.32 11.45
C TYR A 212 6.20 19.70 12.22
N PHE A 213 7.37 19.29 11.75
CA PHE A 213 8.66 19.50 12.41
C PHE A 213 9.65 20.21 11.48
N GLU A 214 10.51 21.06 12.04
CA GLU A 214 11.58 21.74 11.29
C GLU A 214 12.76 20.81 11.02
N LYS A 215 13.11 19.97 12.01
CA LYS A 215 14.24 19.06 11.93
C LYS A 215 13.75 17.62 11.95
N VAL A 216 13.85 16.94 10.81
CA VAL A 216 13.53 15.51 10.66
C VAL A 216 14.82 14.80 10.24
N GLU A 217 15.35 13.96 11.12
CA GLU A 217 16.60 13.22 10.92
C GLU A 217 16.33 11.73 10.78
N VAL A 218 17.22 11.07 10.05
CA VAL A 218 17.26 9.61 9.95
C VAL A 218 18.45 9.11 10.75
N ILE A 219 18.21 8.16 11.66
CA ILE A 219 19.27 7.43 12.36
C ILE A 219 19.32 6.00 11.81
N GLU A 220 20.51 5.41 11.75
CA GLU A 220 20.73 4.03 11.29
C GLU A 220 21.01 3.11 12.48
N TYR A 221 20.41 1.93 12.46
CA TYR A 221 20.65 0.86 13.43
C TYR A 221 22.03 0.22 13.18
N PRO A 222 22.60 -0.48 14.18
CA PRO A 222 23.76 -1.33 13.99
C PRO A 222 23.54 -2.33 12.84
N LEU A 223 24.60 -2.67 12.11
CA LEU A 223 24.51 -3.62 11.01
C LEU A 223 24.25 -5.04 11.55
N VAL A 224 23.07 -5.58 11.29
CA VAL A 224 22.68 -6.94 11.66
C VAL A 224 22.25 -7.69 10.39
N LYS A 225 22.90 -8.83 10.09
CA LYS A 225 22.61 -9.68 8.91
C LYS A 225 22.58 -8.94 7.55
N GLY A 226 23.42 -7.92 7.38
CA GLY A 226 23.57 -7.21 6.09
C GLY A 226 22.52 -6.13 5.80
N ALA A 227 21.56 -5.90 6.70
CA ALA A 227 20.60 -4.80 6.60
C ALA A 227 20.87 -3.73 7.68
N ARG A 228 20.67 -2.45 7.32
CA ARG A 228 20.67 -1.33 8.27
C ARG A 228 19.26 -0.76 8.33
N ARG A 229 18.49 -1.16 9.35
CA ARG A 229 17.21 -0.53 9.64
C ARG A 229 17.43 0.94 9.98
N LYS A 230 16.38 1.74 9.82
CA LYS A 230 16.42 3.17 10.07
C LYS A 230 15.38 3.55 11.11
N ALA A 231 15.55 4.71 11.73
CA ALA A 231 14.48 5.37 12.47
C ALA A 231 14.44 6.85 12.12
N ILE A 232 13.27 7.45 12.29
CA ILE A 232 13.02 8.87 12.10
C ILE A 232 12.98 9.53 13.48
N VAL A 233 13.77 10.59 13.64
CA VAL A 233 13.72 11.48 14.79
C VAL A 233 13.29 12.86 14.32
N ALA A 234 12.09 13.28 14.71
CA ALA A 234 11.54 14.58 14.34
C ALA A 234 11.44 15.50 15.57
N ARG A 235 12.00 16.71 15.49
CA ARG A 235 12.03 17.69 16.59
C ARG A 235 11.87 19.12 16.07
N GLN A 236 11.79 20.08 16.98
CA GLN A 236 11.50 21.49 16.68
C GLN A 236 10.15 21.61 15.97
N LYS A 237 9.07 21.45 16.76
CA LYS A 237 7.72 21.49 16.24
C LYS A 237 7.48 22.82 15.54
N LYS A 238 7.05 22.76 14.28
CA LYS A 238 6.61 23.95 13.55
C LYS A 238 5.40 24.49 14.28
N TYR A 239 5.52 25.70 14.81
CA TYR A 239 4.32 26.45 15.15
C TYR A 239 3.46 26.48 13.89
N LYS A 240 2.23 25.97 13.99
CA LYS A 240 1.20 26.24 12.98
C LYS A 240 1.02 27.76 12.97
N THR A 241 1.85 28.47 12.20
CA THR A 241 1.34 29.56 11.39
C THR A 241 0.18 28.91 10.66
N GLU A 242 -1.04 29.36 10.96
CA GLU A 242 -2.25 28.93 10.27
C GLU A 242 -1.90 28.61 8.82
N GLN A 243 -2.20 27.36 8.44
CA GLN A 243 -2.04 26.78 7.10
C GLN A 243 -1.24 27.66 6.17
N LYS A 244 0.00 27.26 5.85
CA LYS A 244 0.79 27.75 4.72
C LYS A 244 -0.16 28.31 3.67
N GLN A 245 -0.35 29.64 3.71
CA GLN A 245 -1.27 30.31 2.82
C GLN A 245 -0.82 29.87 1.45
N THR A 246 -1.68 29.15 0.75
CA THR A 246 -1.50 28.95 -0.69
C THR A 246 -1.77 30.29 -1.36
N ASN A 247 -1.10 31.38 -0.95
CA ASN A 247 -1.47 32.77 -1.16
C ASN A 247 -2.97 32.87 -1.40
N PHE A 248 -3.77 32.83 -0.32
CA PHE A 248 -5.20 33.09 -0.45
C PHE A 248 -5.36 34.50 -1.01
N THR A 249 -5.43 34.58 -2.32
CA THR A 249 -5.79 35.78 -3.05
C THR A 249 -7.30 35.69 -3.26
N PRO A 250 -8.07 36.74 -2.93
CA PRO A 250 -9.50 36.82 -3.27
C PRO A 250 -9.79 36.49 -4.74
N LEU A 251 -8.81 36.70 -5.63
CA LEU A 251 -8.84 36.32 -7.05
C LEU A 251 -9.04 34.81 -7.31
N LYS A 252 -8.60 33.91 -6.41
CA LYS A 252 -8.78 32.45 -6.59
C LYS A 252 -10.24 32.01 -6.35
N LEU A 253 -10.99 32.71 -5.48
CA LEU A 253 -12.42 32.46 -5.26
C LEU A 253 -13.28 32.76 -6.51
N ILE A 254 -12.81 33.71 -7.32
CA ILE A 254 -13.56 34.17 -8.49
C ILE A 254 -13.46 33.17 -9.65
N ARG A 255 -12.44 32.28 -9.64
CA ARG A 255 -12.16 31.30 -10.71
C ARG A 255 -12.17 31.95 -12.10
N SER A 256 -11.66 33.19 -12.22
CA SER A 256 -11.77 33.99 -13.45
C SER A 256 -11.17 33.28 -14.65
N GLN A 257 -10.08 32.53 -14.48
CA GLN A 257 -9.48 31.74 -15.55
C GLN A 257 -10.43 30.71 -16.18
N GLU A 258 -11.42 30.25 -15.40
CA GLU A 258 -12.37 29.25 -15.88
C GLU A 258 -13.45 29.85 -16.75
N TRP A 259 -13.94 31.07 -16.50
CA TRP A 259 -15.08 31.61 -17.25
C TRP A 259 -14.79 32.84 -18.09
N TRP A 260 -13.66 33.51 -17.87
CA TRP A 260 -13.35 34.81 -18.48
C TRP A 260 -13.44 34.77 -20.01
N LEU A 261 -12.80 33.79 -20.64
CA LEU A 261 -12.68 33.71 -22.09
C LEU A 261 -14.04 33.48 -22.77
N TYR A 262 -14.78 32.44 -22.39
CA TYR A 262 -16.02 32.08 -23.06
C TYR A 262 -17.24 32.89 -22.62
N LYS A 263 -17.19 33.63 -21.48
CA LYS A 263 -18.26 34.56 -21.09
C LYS A 263 -18.04 35.97 -21.60
N ILE A 264 -16.86 36.55 -21.41
CA ILE A 264 -16.66 37.99 -21.68
C ILE A 264 -16.48 38.28 -23.18
N ALA A 265 -15.72 37.45 -23.90
CA ALA A 265 -15.42 37.74 -25.31
C ALA A 265 -16.64 37.68 -26.24
N PRO A 266 -17.57 36.71 -26.13
CA PRO A 266 -18.79 36.73 -26.93
C PRO A 266 -19.68 37.93 -26.63
N LEU A 267 -19.67 38.42 -25.39
CA LEU A 267 -20.47 39.58 -24.99
C LEU A 267 -19.88 40.90 -25.53
N LEU A 268 -18.56 40.99 -25.69
CA LEU A 268 -17.94 42.07 -26.46
C LEU A 268 -18.39 42.07 -27.92
N THR A 269 -18.54 40.89 -28.53
CA THR A 269 -19.09 40.79 -29.90
C THR A 269 -20.47 41.44 -29.97
N ILE A 270 -21.35 41.15 -29.01
CA ILE A 270 -22.69 41.76 -28.93
C ILE A 270 -22.59 43.28 -28.78
N ALA A 271 -21.78 43.76 -27.83
CA ALA A 271 -21.63 45.19 -27.59
C ALA A 271 -21.10 45.94 -28.83
N TYR A 272 -20.09 45.39 -29.52
CA TYR A 272 -19.49 45.99 -30.70
C TYR A 272 -20.41 45.91 -31.92
N ALA A 273 -21.12 44.80 -32.10
CA ALA A 273 -22.11 44.65 -33.17
C ALA A 273 -23.26 45.65 -33.02
N GLU A 274 -23.85 45.77 -31.83
CA GLU A 274 -24.90 46.75 -31.56
C GLU A 274 -24.37 48.19 -31.71
N THR A 275 -23.15 48.48 -31.25
CA THR A 275 -22.48 49.77 -31.48
C THR A 275 -22.38 50.11 -32.97
N LEU A 276 -22.03 49.11 -33.80
CA LEU A 276 -21.95 49.26 -35.26
C LEU A 276 -23.31 49.52 -35.90
N LEU A 277 -24.35 48.81 -35.45
CA LEU A 277 -25.72 48.93 -35.99
C LEU A 277 -26.40 50.24 -35.58
N LEU A 278 -26.14 50.72 -34.35
CA LEU A 278 -26.69 51.96 -33.80
C LEU A 278 -25.85 53.20 -34.15
N GLN A 279 -24.63 53.02 -34.65
CA GLN A 279 -23.69 54.11 -34.95
C GLN A 279 -23.44 55.02 -33.73
N LEU A 280 -23.25 54.41 -32.55
CA LEU A 280 -23.01 55.16 -31.33
C LEU A 280 -21.71 55.98 -31.41
N SER A 281 -21.57 57.00 -30.56
CA SER A 281 -20.31 57.71 -30.42
C SER A 281 -19.27 56.86 -29.66
N PRO A 282 -17.94 57.04 -29.88
CA PRO A 282 -16.92 56.28 -29.17
C PRO A 282 -17.01 56.39 -27.65
N THR A 283 -17.35 57.57 -27.12
CA THR A 283 -17.48 57.80 -25.67
C THR A 283 -18.66 57.05 -25.09
N THR A 284 -19.84 57.18 -25.70
CA THR A 284 -21.06 56.45 -25.29
C THR A 284 -20.82 54.95 -25.37
N ALA A 285 -20.34 54.45 -26.51
CA ALA A 285 -20.09 53.03 -26.72
C ALA A 285 -19.09 52.46 -25.70
N THR A 286 -18.01 53.19 -25.38
CA THR A 286 -17.02 52.77 -24.39
C THR A 286 -17.63 52.70 -23.00
N LEU A 287 -18.33 53.75 -22.56
CA LEU A 287 -18.93 53.79 -21.22
C LEU A 287 -19.99 52.68 -21.07
N THR A 288 -20.88 52.54 -22.05
CA THR A 288 -21.93 51.52 -22.04
C THR A 288 -21.35 50.10 -22.05
N THR A 289 -20.30 49.86 -22.84
CA THR A 289 -19.60 48.57 -22.87
C THR A 289 -18.95 48.26 -21.53
N LEU A 290 -18.18 49.21 -20.95
CA LEU A 290 -17.53 49.01 -19.65
C LEU A 290 -18.54 48.78 -18.52
N THR A 291 -19.66 49.50 -18.51
CA THR A 291 -20.76 49.30 -17.56
C THR A 291 -21.32 47.88 -17.66
N ALA A 292 -21.65 47.42 -18.88
CA ALA A 292 -22.19 46.08 -19.08
C ALA A 292 -21.20 44.98 -18.68
N LEU A 293 -19.92 45.13 -19.03
CA LEU A 293 -18.88 44.16 -18.68
C LEU A 293 -18.63 44.07 -17.18
N LEU A 294 -18.61 45.21 -16.47
CA LEU A 294 -18.45 45.23 -15.01
C LEU A 294 -19.61 44.50 -14.33
N SER A 295 -20.85 44.73 -14.78
CA SER A 295 -22.02 44.02 -14.27
C SER A 295 -21.93 42.52 -14.51
N ILE A 296 -21.53 42.09 -15.71
CA ILE A 296 -21.45 40.65 -16.04
C ILE A 296 -20.29 39.96 -15.33
N ALA A 297 -19.12 40.60 -15.24
CA ALA A 297 -18.00 40.05 -14.48
C ALA A 297 -18.39 39.84 -13.00
N SER A 298 -19.20 40.76 -12.45
CA SER A 298 -19.74 40.63 -11.10
C SER A 298 -20.77 39.50 -10.96
N VAL A 299 -21.66 39.33 -11.94
CA VAL A 299 -22.60 38.18 -12.00
C VAL A 299 -21.85 36.86 -12.10
N ALA A 300 -20.82 36.78 -12.93
CA ALA A 300 -20.02 35.57 -13.09
C ALA A 300 -19.29 35.22 -11.79
N ALA A 301 -18.62 36.18 -11.17
CA ALA A 301 -17.98 36.01 -9.86
C ALA A 301 -18.98 35.55 -8.78
N TYR A 302 -20.17 36.17 -8.75
CA TYR A 302 -21.26 35.79 -7.84
C TYR A 302 -21.73 34.35 -8.07
N GLY A 303 -22.00 33.97 -9.33
CA GLY A 303 -22.54 32.65 -9.66
C GLY A 303 -21.58 31.50 -9.32
N TYR A 304 -20.28 31.66 -9.62
CA TYR A 304 -19.26 30.67 -9.26
C TYR A 304 -19.06 30.57 -7.74
N LEU A 305 -18.96 31.71 -7.05
CA LEU A 305 -18.85 31.74 -5.59
C LEU A 305 -20.07 31.06 -4.94
N LEU A 306 -21.28 31.39 -5.39
CA LEU A 306 -22.51 30.82 -4.85
C LEU A 306 -22.59 29.31 -5.08
N ASN A 307 -22.21 28.84 -6.26
CA ASN A 307 -22.18 27.40 -6.54
C ASN A 307 -21.17 26.68 -5.62
N ASP A 308 -19.94 27.20 -5.50
CA ASP A 308 -18.93 26.64 -4.60
C ASP A 308 -19.41 26.62 -3.14
N ILE A 309 -20.09 27.67 -2.66
CA ILE A 309 -20.68 27.72 -1.31
C ILE A 309 -21.71 26.61 -1.11
N CYS A 310 -22.57 26.37 -2.11
CA CYS A 310 -23.63 25.36 -2.06
C CYS A 310 -23.12 23.92 -2.25
N ASP A 311 -21.90 23.73 -2.74
CA ASP A 311 -21.30 22.42 -3.02
C ASP A 311 -20.24 21.99 -2.01
N ILE A 312 -19.94 22.79 -0.97
CA ILE A 312 -18.91 22.48 0.04
C ILE A 312 -19.02 21.04 0.58
N GLU A 313 -20.21 20.61 0.99
CA GLU A 313 -20.40 19.26 1.56
C GLU A 313 -20.26 18.16 0.50
N THR A 314 -20.70 18.42 -0.73
CA THR A 314 -20.65 17.47 -1.84
C THR A 314 -19.22 17.30 -2.36
N ASP A 315 -18.48 18.40 -2.49
CA ASP A 315 -17.07 18.40 -2.89
C ASP A 315 -16.19 17.72 -1.83
N GLN A 316 -16.48 17.94 -0.54
CA GLN A 316 -15.81 17.22 0.56
C GLN A 316 -16.03 15.72 0.49
N LYS A 317 -17.26 15.27 0.20
CA LYS A 317 -17.57 13.83 0.00
C LYS A 317 -16.85 13.24 -1.22
N ALA A 318 -16.63 14.04 -2.26
CA ALA A 318 -15.95 13.64 -3.48
C ALA A 318 -14.42 13.82 -3.43
N ASN A 319 -13.83 14.17 -2.28
CA ASN A 319 -12.41 14.53 -2.12
C ASN A 319 -11.93 15.64 -3.09
N LYS A 320 -12.83 16.54 -3.51
CA LYS A 320 -12.51 17.68 -4.36
C LYS A 320 -12.17 18.92 -3.51
N PRO A 321 -11.10 19.67 -3.82
CA PRO A 321 -10.77 20.90 -3.10
C PRO A 321 -11.80 22.00 -3.41
N ASN A 322 -12.39 22.60 -2.39
CA ASN A 322 -13.34 23.70 -2.52
C ASN A 322 -12.80 24.98 -1.85
N ALA A 323 -12.66 26.07 -2.62
CA ALA A 323 -12.07 27.32 -2.14
C ALA A 323 -12.99 28.06 -1.14
N ALA A 324 -14.31 27.94 -1.28
CA ALA A 324 -15.28 28.55 -0.37
C ALA A 324 -15.31 27.89 1.02
N ALA A 325 -14.82 26.65 1.14
CA ALA A 325 -14.72 25.93 2.41
C ALA A 325 -13.82 26.64 3.44
N GLN A 326 -12.83 27.43 2.99
CA GLN A 326 -11.91 28.18 3.86
C GLN A 326 -12.53 29.47 4.44
N LEU A 327 -13.66 29.93 3.88
CA LEU A 327 -14.35 31.15 4.31
C LEU A 327 -15.34 30.87 5.44
N GLN A 328 -15.46 31.81 6.38
CA GLN A 328 -16.54 31.82 7.38
C GLN A 328 -17.89 32.15 6.74
N PRO A 329 -19.03 31.68 7.29
CA PRO A 329 -20.36 31.93 6.71
C PRO A 329 -20.69 33.40 6.44
N TRP A 330 -20.28 34.32 7.33
CA TRP A 330 -20.51 35.75 7.15
C TRP A 330 -19.63 36.35 6.03
N GLN A 331 -18.42 35.81 5.80
CA GLN A 331 -17.54 36.25 4.71
C GLN A 331 -18.12 35.83 3.36
N ARG A 332 -18.68 34.62 3.28
CA ARG A 332 -19.41 34.12 2.10
C ARG A 332 -20.58 35.05 1.74
N LEU A 333 -21.40 35.39 2.74
CA LEU A 333 -22.52 36.32 2.57
C LEU A 333 -22.05 37.72 2.13
N LEU A 334 -21.01 38.26 2.79
CA LEU A 334 -20.48 39.58 2.48
C LEU A 334 -19.93 39.66 1.05
N LEU A 335 -19.23 38.62 0.59
CA LEU A 335 -18.72 38.57 -0.80
C LEU A 335 -19.86 38.47 -1.82
N CYS A 336 -20.90 37.67 -1.54
CA CYS A 336 -22.09 37.62 -2.39
C CYS A 336 -22.78 39.00 -2.48
N LEU A 337 -22.95 39.68 -1.34
CA LEU A 337 -23.52 41.03 -1.30
C LEU A 337 -22.63 42.07 -2.00
N LEU A 338 -21.31 41.93 -1.90
CA LEU A 338 -20.35 42.80 -2.56
C LEU A 338 -20.45 42.67 -4.09
N PHE A 339 -20.40 41.45 -4.64
CA PHE A 339 -20.53 41.24 -6.07
C PHE A 339 -21.91 41.65 -6.60
N LEU A 340 -22.98 41.43 -5.83
CA LEU A 340 -24.30 41.95 -6.16
C LEU A 340 -24.30 43.48 -6.22
N SER A 341 -23.73 44.15 -5.21
CA SER A 341 -23.69 45.61 -5.13
C SER A 341 -22.85 46.23 -6.26
N ILE A 342 -21.66 45.68 -6.55
CA ILE A 342 -20.81 46.14 -7.66
C ILE A 342 -21.53 45.98 -9.00
N GLY A 343 -22.22 44.85 -9.20
CA GLY A 343 -22.92 44.57 -10.44
C GLY A 343 -24.03 45.58 -10.76
N PHE A 344 -24.77 46.05 -9.75
CA PHE A 344 -25.82 47.06 -9.91
C PHE A 344 -25.32 48.50 -9.82
N ALA A 345 -24.16 48.75 -9.19
CA ALA A 345 -23.64 50.11 -8.99
C ALA A 345 -23.47 50.89 -10.30
N ALA A 346 -22.76 50.32 -11.29
CA ALA A 346 -22.53 51.00 -12.56
C ALA A 346 -23.82 51.28 -13.34
N PRO A 347 -24.72 50.30 -13.57
CA PRO A 347 -26.04 50.52 -14.17
C PRO A 347 -26.87 51.64 -13.53
N LEU A 348 -26.90 51.69 -12.19
CA LEU A 348 -27.66 52.70 -11.44
C LEU A 348 -27.03 54.09 -11.57
N LEU A 349 -25.70 54.19 -11.50
CA LEU A 349 -24.97 55.44 -11.67
C LEU A 349 -25.06 55.98 -13.11
N THR A 350 -25.20 55.10 -14.10
CA THR A 350 -25.41 55.48 -15.51
C THR A 350 -26.89 55.61 -15.88
N HIS A 351 -27.82 55.50 -14.93
CA HIS A 351 -29.27 55.59 -15.13
C HIS A 351 -29.78 54.69 -16.27
N LEU A 352 -29.35 53.41 -16.30
CA LEU A 352 -29.85 52.45 -17.29
C LEU A 352 -31.36 52.23 -17.14
N GLY A 353 -32.02 51.97 -18.27
CA GLY A 353 -33.46 51.75 -18.33
C GLY A 353 -33.93 50.51 -17.56
N THR A 354 -35.26 50.40 -17.38
CA THR A 354 -35.89 49.32 -16.63
C THR A 354 -35.63 47.93 -17.22
N ILE A 355 -35.53 47.83 -18.55
CA ILE A 355 -35.30 46.55 -19.26
C ILE A 355 -33.90 45.98 -18.95
N PRO A 356 -32.78 46.71 -19.15
CA PRO A 356 -31.46 46.26 -18.71
C PRO A 356 -31.39 45.86 -17.23
N LEU A 357 -32.01 46.63 -16.33
CA LEU A 357 -32.00 46.33 -14.90
C LEU A 357 -32.79 45.04 -14.57
N ALA A 358 -33.93 44.81 -15.22
CA ALA A 358 -34.69 43.57 -15.07
C ALA A 358 -33.91 42.35 -15.59
N LEU A 359 -33.21 42.49 -16.72
CA LEU A 359 -32.35 41.43 -17.27
C LEU A 359 -31.15 41.15 -16.36
N LEU A 360 -30.53 42.19 -15.78
CA LEU A 360 -29.46 42.01 -14.81
C LEU A 360 -29.95 41.28 -13.55
N ALA A 361 -31.13 41.64 -13.04
CA ALA A 361 -31.74 40.94 -11.91
C ALA A 361 -32.04 39.47 -12.23
N ALA A 362 -32.57 39.18 -13.42
CA ALA A 362 -32.74 37.82 -13.90
C ALA A 362 -31.40 37.06 -14.00
N ASN A 363 -30.32 37.76 -14.38
CA ASN A 363 -28.97 37.19 -14.50
C ASN A 363 -28.34 36.82 -13.15
N TYR A 364 -28.74 37.47 -12.04
CA TYR A 364 -28.41 37.04 -10.68
C TYR A 364 -29.36 35.94 -10.17
N LEU A 365 -30.64 36.01 -10.55
CA LEU A 365 -31.65 35.06 -10.10
C LEU A 365 -31.38 33.64 -10.63
N LEU A 366 -31.10 33.48 -11.92
CA LEU A 366 -30.89 32.15 -12.53
C LEU A 366 -29.78 31.30 -11.88
N PRO A 367 -28.53 31.80 -11.69
CA PRO A 367 -27.50 31.03 -11.00
C PRO A 367 -27.83 30.76 -9.53
N THR A 368 -28.66 31.62 -8.91
CA THR A 368 -29.19 31.40 -7.56
C THR A 368 -30.17 30.23 -7.53
N LEU A 369 -31.15 30.22 -8.41
CA LEU A 369 -32.12 29.12 -8.53
C LEU A 369 -31.44 27.81 -8.94
N TYR A 370 -30.38 27.88 -9.73
CA TYR A 370 -29.56 26.74 -10.13
C TYR A 370 -28.87 26.05 -8.95
N SER A 371 -28.33 26.83 -8.00
CA SER A 371 -27.42 26.33 -6.95
C SER A 371 -28.08 26.15 -5.58
N VAL A 372 -29.05 27.01 -5.22
CA VAL A 372 -29.54 27.14 -3.83
C VAL A 372 -30.79 26.26 -3.57
N PRO A 373 -30.83 25.47 -2.47
CA PRO A 373 -32.03 24.75 -2.02
C PRO A 373 -33.19 25.68 -1.60
N PRO A 374 -34.47 25.26 -1.70
CA PRO A 374 -34.94 23.94 -2.09
C PRO A 374 -35.08 23.74 -3.61
N LEU A 375 -34.85 24.79 -4.42
CA LEU A 375 -35.03 24.70 -5.87
C LEU A 375 -33.89 23.92 -6.53
N ARG A 376 -32.63 24.37 -6.36
CA ARG A 376 -31.41 23.71 -6.84
C ARG A 376 -31.59 23.04 -8.21
N LEU A 377 -31.93 23.85 -9.22
CA LEU A 377 -32.39 23.37 -10.53
C LEU A 377 -31.41 22.43 -11.23
N LYS A 378 -30.11 22.49 -10.90
CA LYS A 378 -29.09 21.59 -11.44
C LYS A 378 -29.38 20.10 -11.23
N GLU A 379 -30.17 19.78 -10.19
CA GLU A 379 -30.61 18.42 -9.85
C GLU A 379 -32.00 18.07 -10.43
N ARG A 380 -32.57 18.96 -11.26
CA ARG A 380 -33.95 18.83 -11.79
C ARG A 380 -33.99 18.58 -13.30
N GLY A 381 -33.06 17.75 -13.80
CA GLY A 381 -33.04 17.28 -15.19
C GLY A 381 -33.10 18.44 -16.19
N ILE A 382 -34.17 18.50 -16.98
CA ILE A 382 -34.30 19.50 -18.07
C ILE A 382 -34.27 20.94 -17.55
N TRP A 383 -34.78 21.19 -16.35
CA TRP A 383 -34.76 22.53 -15.75
C TRP A 383 -33.34 22.99 -15.41
N GLY A 384 -32.43 22.06 -15.10
CA GLY A 384 -31.02 22.36 -14.86
C GLY A 384 -30.33 22.85 -16.14
N ILE A 385 -30.47 22.12 -17.24
CA ILE A 385 -29.84 22.51 -18.52
C ILE A 385 -30.44 23.81 -19.09
N LEU A 386 -31.75 24.03 -18.93
CA LEU A 386 -32.41 25.25 -19.39
C LEU A 386 -31.99 26.46 -18.55
N SER A 387 -31.91 26.30 -17.23
CA SER A 387 -31.49 27.38 -16.32
C SER A 387 -30.04 27.77 -16.55
N ASP A 388 -29.13 26.80 -16.74
CA ASP A 388 -27.73 27.08 -17.00
C ASP A 388 -27.52 27.74 -18.37
N ALA A 389 -28.06 27.16 -19.45
CA ALA A 389 -27.98 27.77 -20.78
C ALA A 389 -28.56 29.19 -20.81
N ALA A 390 -29.65 29.43 -20.07
CA ALA A 390 -30.25 30.75 -19.94
C ALA A 390 -29.34 31.73 -19.17
N GLY A 391 -28.85 31.34 -17.98
CA GLY A 391 -28.07 32.21 -17.10
C GLY A 391 -26.61 32.40 -17.54
N ALA A 392 -26.03 31.43 -18.22
CA ALA A 392 -24.64 31.50 -18.67
C ALA A 392 -24.47 32.31 -19.96
N HIS A 393 -25.45 32.28 -20.87
CA HIS A 393 -25.30 32.86 -22.21
C HIS A 393 -26.50 33.70 -22.70
N LEU A 394 -27.74 33.21 -22.62
CA LEU A 394 -28.91 33.92 -23.16
C LEU A 394 -29.16 35.27 -22.47
N VAL A 395 -29.36 35.26 -21.15
CA VAL A 395 -29.71 36.46 -20.38
C VAL A 395 -28.56 37.47 -20.35
N PRO A 396 -27.28 37.09 -20.19
CA PRO A 396 -26.16 38.01 -20.37
C PRO A 396 -26.14 38.69 -21.75
N THR A 397 -26.41 37.94 -22.83
CA THR A 397 -26.46 38.48 -24.19
C THR A 397 -27.58 39.51 -24.33
N LEU A 398 -28.79 39.18 -23.84
CA LEU A 398 -29.91 40.12 -23.83
C LEU A 398 -29.61 41.35 -22.99
N PHE A 399 -28.95 41.19 -21.83
CA PHE A 399 -28.58 42.32 -20.97
C PHE A 399 -27.62 43.27 -21.68
N VAL A 400 -26.56 42.77 -22.33
CA VAL A 400 -25.61 43.61 -23.08
C VAL A 400 -26.30 44.31 -24.23
N ALA A 401 -27.06 43.57 -25.04
CA ALA A 401 -27.77 44.14 -26.17
C ALA A 401 -28.75 45.23 -25.70
N ALA A 402 -29.58 44.95 -24.70
CA ALA A 402 -30.53 45.92 -24.15
C ALA A 402 -29.83 47.18 -23.58
N THR A 403 -28.65 47.02 -22.97
CA THR A 403 -27.85 48.12 -22.41
C THR A 403 -27.31 49.05 -23.50
N VAL A 404 -26.93 48.48 -24.65
CA VAL A 404 -26.50 49.26 -25.83
C VAL A 404 -27.70 49.86 -26.57
N LEU A 405 -28.78 49.10 -26.74
CA LEU A 405 -30.02 49.56 -27.36
C LEU A 405 -30.66 50.73 -26.61
N SER A 406 -30.56 50.76 -25.28
CA SER A 406 -31.13 51.86 -24.47
C SER A 406 -30.44 53.21 -24.70
N GLN A 407 -29.33 53.26 -25.45
CA GLN A 407 -28.66 54.51 -25.81
C GLN A 407 -29.37 55.26 -26.95
N THR A 408 -30.35 54.63 -27.62
CA THR A 408 -31.20 55.27 -28.62
C THR A 408 -32.69 55.07 -28.29
N PRO A 409 -33.54 56.11 -28.38
CA PRO A 409 -34.97 55.98 -28.13
C PRO A 409 -35.71 55.07 -29.12
N ASP A 410 -35.22 55.00 -30.37
CA ASP A 410 -35.82 54.21 -31.45
C ASP A 410 -34.73 53.37 -32.14
N PRO A 411 -34.42 52.17 -31.60
CA PRO A 411 -33.40 51.30 -32.18
C PRO A 411 -33.82 50.81 -33.58
N PRO A 412 -32.89 50.76 -34.54
CA PRO A 412 -33.23 50.37 -35.89
C PRO A 412 -33.63 48.88 -35.94
N ARG A 413 -34.55 48.54 -36.84
CA ARG A 413 -35.15 47.18 -36.92
C ARG A 413 -34.11 46.07 -37.05
N ASN A 414 -33.02 46.31 -37.77
CA ASN A 414 -31.92 45.35 -37.93
C ASN A 414 -31.18 45.07 -36.61
N ALA A 415 -31.05 46.05 -35.71
CA ALA A 415 -30.49 45.86 -34.37
C ALA A 415 -31.38 44.95 -33.53
N LEU A 416 -32.70 45.19 -33.51
CA LEU A 416 -33.65 44.34 -32.80
C LEU A 416 -33.68 42.89 -33.33
N ILE A 417 -33.60 42.72 -34.65
CA ILE A 417 -33.50 41.38 -35.27
C ILE A 417 -32.18 40.71 -34.89
N PHE A 418 -31.06 41.45 -34.95
CA PHE A 418 -29.76 40.93 -34.52
C PHE A 418 -29.79 40.50 -33.05
N THR A 419 -30.34 41.30 -32.14
CA THR A 419 -30.49 40.93 -30.73
C THR A 419 -31.25 39.61 -30.57
N ALA A 420 -32.37 39.44 -31.26
CA ALA A 420 -33.19 38.22 -31.17
C ALA A 420 -32.44 36.98 -31.68
N VAL A 421 -31.75 37.10 -32.82
CA VAL A 421 -30.96 36.01 -33.39
C VAL A 421 -29.73 35.69 -32.53
N ALA A 422 -29.03 36.71 -32.02
CA ALA A 422 -27.88 36.55 -31.16
C ALA A 422 -28.24 35.91 -29.81
N ALA A 423 -29.39 36.29 -29.23
CA ALA A 423 -29.93 35.67 -28.04
C ALA A 423 -30.26 34.19 -28.25
N ALA A 424 -30.94 33.85 -29.36
CA ALA A 424 -31.20 32.47 -29.73
C ALA A 424 -29.89 31.67 -29.93
N HIS A 425 -28.92 32.24 -30.63
CA HIS A 425 -27.60 31.63 -30.83
C HIS A 425 -26.91 31.35 -29.49
N ALA A 426 -26.84 32.36 -28.61
CA ALA A 426 -26.23 32.24 -27.29
C ALA A 426 -26.88 31.14 -26.44
N PHE A 427 -28.20 30.98 -26.52
CA PHE A 427 -28.91 29.90 -25.82
C PHE A 427 -28.47 28.51 -26.30
N PHE A 428 -28.31 28.30 -27.61
CA PHE A 428 -27.85 27.01 -28.16
C PHE A 428 -26.37 26.74 -27.86
N VAL A 429 -25.52 27.77 -27.86
CA VAL A 429 -24.14 27.67 -27.36
C VAL A 429 -24.14 27.20 -25.90
N GLY A 430 -24.99 27.80 -25.05
CA GLY A 430 -25.14 27.39 -23.65
C GLY A 430 -25.64 25.97 -23.48
N LEU A 431 -26.64 25.55 -24.27
CA LEU A 431 -27.15 24.17 -24.27
C LEU A 431 -26.05 23.16 -24.65
N ARG A 432 -25.25 23.47 -25.68
CA ARG A 432 -24.13 22.62 -26.07
C ARG A 432 -23.10 22.51 -24.94
N GLY A 433 -22.75 23.65 -24.33
CA GLY A 433 -21.80 23.72 -23.22
C GLY A 433 -22.21 22.85 -22.02
N ILE A 434 -23.43 23.03 -21.50
CA ILE A 434 -23.88 22.29 -20.31
C ILE A 434 -24.07 20.79 -20.56
N LEU A 435 -24.53 20.41 -21.76
CA LEU A 435 -24.70 18.99 -22.11
C LEU A 435 -23.35 18.28 -22.23
N LEU A 436 -22.35 18.92 -22.84
CA LEU A 436 -20.97 18.39 -22.90
C LEU A 436 -20.36 18.29 -21.50
N HIS A 437 -20.51 19.33 -20.68
CA HIS A 437 -20.01 19.33 -19.30
C HIS A 437 -20.60 18.18 -18.48
N GLN A 438 -21.91 17.97 -18.53
CA GLN A 438 -22.57 16.86 -17.82
C GLN A 438 -22.21 15.48 -18.41
N LEU A 439 -21.87 15.38 -19.69
CA LEU A 439 -21.34 14.14 -20.29
C LEU A 439 -19.96 13.81 -19.73
N TRP A 440 -19.07 14.80 -19.64
CA TRP A 440 -17.72 14.62 -19.09
C TRP A 440 -17.73 14.32 -17.58
N ASP A 441 -18.63 14.93 -16.81
CA ASP A 441 -18.72 14.73 -15.35
C ASP A 441 -19.58 13.54 -14.92
N ARG A 442 -20.22 12.84 -15.86
CA ARG A 442 -21.22 11.80 -15.57
C ARG A 442 -20.74 10.74 -14.57
N ALA A 443 -19.50 10.27 -14.70
CA ALA A 443 -18.94 9.25 -13.79
C ALA A 443 -18.84 9.77 -12.34
N ASN A 444 -18.41 11.03 -12.18
CA ASN A 444 -18.31 11.69 -10.87
C ASN A 444 -19.69 11.94 -10.25
N ASP A 445 -20.66 12.37 -11.07
CA ASP A 445 -22.04 12.61 -10.64
C ASP A 445 -22.70 11.32 -10.12
N LEU A 446 -22.51 10.20 -10.83
CA LEU A 446 -23.00 8.88 -10.42
C LEU A 446 -22.37 8.43 -9.09
N ASN A 447 -21.06 8.60 -8.94
CA ASN A 447 -20.34 8.25 -7.70
C ASN A 447 -20.76 9.11 -6.50
N SER A 448 -21.17 10.35 -6.74
CA SER A 448 -21.57 11.31 -5.69
C SER A 448 -23.09 11.28 -5.39
N GLY A 449 -23.86 10.45 -6.10
CA GLY A 449 -25.31 10.35 -5.96
C GLY A 449 -26.09 11.56 -6.50
N ILE A 450 -25.48 12.40 -7.34
CA ILE A 450 -26.11 13.60 -7.90
C ILE A 450 -26.93 13.21 -9.14
N THR A 451 -28.16 13.71 -9.20
CA THR A 451 -29.08 13.41 -10.32
C THR A 451 -29.12 14.56 -11.33
N THR A 452 -28.33 14.47 -12.40
CA THR A 452 -28.28 15.44 -13.50
C THR A 452 -29.09 14.97 -14.70
N PHE A 453 -29.26 15.82 -15.73
CA PHE A 453 -30.02 15.45 -16.93
C PHE A 453 -29.37 14.28 -17.68
N VAL A 454 -28.03 14.26 -17.71
CA VAL A 454 -27.22 13.24 -18.38
C VAL A 454 -27.05 11.98 -17.53
N SER A 455 -26.97 12.08 -16.19
CA SER A 455 -26.88 10.87 -15.35
C SER A 455 -28.13 9.97 -15.45
N GLN A 456 -29.28 10.56 -15.81
CA GLN A 456 -30.55 9.85 -16.00
C GLN A 456 -30.76 9.27 -17.42
N ARG A 457 -29.82 9.44 -18.36
CA ARG A 457 -29.99 9.03 -19.78
C ARG A 457 -28.76 8.32 -20.33
N PRO A 458 -28.91 7.49 -21.39
CA PRO A 458 -27.77 6.94 -22.12
C PRO A 458 -26.95 8.06 -22.78
N PRO A 459 -25.61 8.12 -22.58
CA PRO A 459 -24.75 9.16 -23.15
C PRO A 459 -24.88 9.31 -24.67
N GLU A 460 -25.07 8.22 -25.39
CA GLU A 460 -25.19 8.20 -26.86
C GLU A 460 -26.46 8.92 -27.33
N THR A 461 -27.49 8.96 -26.50
CA THR A 461 -28.74 9.68 -26.81
C THR A 461 -28.52 11.18 -26.70
N VAL A 462 -27.86 11.63 -25.63
CA VAL A 462 -27.52 13.05 -25.43
C VAL A 462 -26.56 13.52 -26.51
N GLN A 463 -25.55 12.71 -26.86
CA GLN A 463 -24.62 13.03 -27.93
C GLN A 463 -25.32 13.17 -29.30
N ARG A 464 -26.28 12.28 -29.60
CA ARG A 464 -27.10 12.40 -30.82
C ARG A 464 -27.89 13.71 -30.84
N TRP A 465 -28.40 14.18 -29.71
CA TRP A 465 -29.11 15.46 -29.62
C TRP A 465 -28.17 16.64 -29.88
N ILE A 466 -26.97 16.61 -29.29
CA ILE A 466 -25.95 17.63 -29.55
C ILE A 466 -25.65 17.69 -31.05
N ASN A 467 -25.34 16.55 -31.66
CA ASN A 467 -24.86 16.50 -33.04
C ASN A 467 -25.95 16.70 -34.11
N ARG A 468 -27.19 16.28 -33.85
CA ARG A 468 -28.28 16.34 -34.85
C ARG A 468 -29.25 17.50 -34.66
N LEU A 469 -29.26 18.15 -33.49
CA LEU A 469 -30.19 19.23 -33.19
C LEU A 469 -29.48 20.48 -32.70
N VAL A 470 -28.76 20.40 -31.58
CA VAL A 470 -28.22 21.61 -30.92
C VAL A 470 -27.18 22.31 -31.81
N PHE A 471 -26.18 21.56 -32.28
CA PHE A 471 -25.08 22.12 -33.07
C PHE A 471 -25.51 22.61 -34.46
N PRO A 472 -26.33 21.88 -35.24
CA PRO A 472 -26.84 22.41 -36.52
C PRO A 472 -27.65 23.70 -36.37
N VAL A 473 -28.47 23.82 -35.31
CA VAL A 473 -29.25 25.04 -35.05
C VAL A 473 -28.32 26.20 -34.63
N GLU A 474 -27.32 25.93 -33.79
CA GLU A 474 -26.28 26.91 -33.46
C GLU A 474 -25.61 27.47 -34.72
N ILE A 475 -25.15 26.60 -35.64
CA ILE A 475 -24.49 27.03 -36.89
C ILE A 475 -25.43 27.81 -37.81
N ALA A 476 -26.70 27.41 -37.92
CA ALA A 476 -27.68 28.14 -38.74
C ALA A 476 -27.93 29.57 -38.19
N LEU A 477 -28.01 29.72 -36.86
CA LEU A 477 -28.15 31.02 -36.20
C LEU A 477 -26.88 31.87 -36.35
N LEU A 478 -25.70 31.26 -36.26
CA LEU A 478 -24.43 31.94 -36.51
C LEU A 478 -24.32 32.45 -37.96
N GLY A 479 -24.77 31.65 -38.93
CA GLY A 479 -24.88 32.08 -40.33
C GLY A 479 -25.84 33.27 -40.50
N SER A 480 -26.95 33.27 -39.77
CA SER A 480 -27.89 34.39 -39.75
C SER A 480 -27.27 35.67 -39.16
N ILE A 481 -26.47 35.56 -38.09
CA ILE A 481 -25.68 36.67 -37.54
C ILE A 481 -24.71 37.23 -38.60
N ALA A 482 -23.99 36.34 -39.29
CA ALA A 482 -23.05 36.74 -40.33
C ALA A 482 -23.73 37.52 -41.46
N ILE A 483 -24.91 37.09 -41.91
CA ILE A 483 -25.70 37.76 -42.95
C ILE A 483 -26.16 39.15 -42.46
N LEU A 484 -26.73 39.25 -41.25
CA LEU A 484 -27.22 40.51 -40.70
C LEU A 484 -26.11 41.56 -40.56
N LEU A 485 -24.95 41.16 -40.01
CA LEU A 485 -23.81 42.07 -39.84
C LEU A 485 -23.18 42.46 -41.18
N SER A 486 -23.10 41.51 -42.13
CA SER A 486 -22.58 41.78 -43.48
C SER A 486 -23.44 42.76 -44.26
N GLY A 487 -24.76 42.78 -44.02
CA GLY A 487 -25.67 43.76 -44.60
C GLY A 487 -25.37 45.21 -44.17
N SER A 488 -24.83 45.41 -42.97
CA SER A 488 -24.45 46.74 -42.46
C SER A 488 -22.97 47.08 -42.64
N ALA A 489 -22.12 46.08 -42.85
CA ALA A 489 -20.70 46.25 -43.17
C ALA A 489 -20.20 45.13 -44.09
N PRO A 490 -20.16 45.36 -45.43
CA PRO A 490 -19.78 44.33 -46.40
C PRO A 490 -18.40 43.71 -46.19
N LEU A 491 -17.46 44.42 -45.54
CA LEU A 491 -16.14 43.87 -45.18
C LEU A 491 -16.23 42.67 -44.22
N LEU A 492 -17.30 42.57 -43.41
CA LEU A 492 -17.51 41.40 -42.56
C LEU A 492 -17.83 40.14 -43.37
N LEU A 493 -18.44 40.28 -44.55
CA LEU A 493 -18.66 39.14 -45.44
C LEU A 493 -17.33 38.53 -45.88
N VAL A 494 -16.37 39.38 -46.25
CA VAL A 494 -15.00 38.95 -46.58
C VAL A 494 -14.36 38.26 -45.38
N PHE A 495 -14.48 38.83 -44.18
CA PHE A 495 -13.99 38.22 -42.95
C PHE A 495 -14.59 36.83 -42.71
N PHE A 496 -15.92 36.66 -42.81
CA PHE A 496 -16.56 35.36 -42.62
C PHE A 496 -16.17 34.34 -43.70
N ILE A 497 -16.03 34.78 -44.96
CA ILE A 497 -15.53 33.91 -46.05
C ILE A 497 -14.10 33.47 -45.74
N VAL A 498 -13.20 34.39 -45.37
CA VAL A 498 -11.82 34.07 -45.02
C VAL A 498 -11.78 33.13 -43.82
N TYR A 499 -12.59 33.38 -42.79
CA TYR A 499 -12.69 32.51 -41.63
C TYR A 499 -13.15 31.10 -42.02
N LEU A 500 -14.19 30.97 -42.84
CA LEU A 500 -14.66 29.67 -43.34
C LEU A 500 -13.59 28.96 -44.18
N LEU A 501 -12.81 29.70 -44.99
CA LEU A 501 -11.68 29.14 -45.73
C LEU A 501 -10.56 28.66 -44.79
N VAL A 502 -10.29 29.38 -43.70
CA VAL A 502 -9.32 28.97 -42.67
C VAL A 502 -9.82 27.72 -41.96
N ILE A 503 -11.08 27.67 -41.51
CA ILE A 503 -11.66 26.47 -40.88
C ILE A 503 -11.66 25.30 -41.85
N PHE A 504 -12.06 25.52 -43.11
CA PHE A 504 -11.99 24.50 -44.15
C PHE A 504 -10.55 24.02 -44.35
N GLY A 505 -9.57 24.93 -44.33
CA GLY A 505 -8.15 24.58 -44.33
C GLY A 505 -7.76 23.74 -43.11
N GLN A 506 -8.15 24.14 -41.90
CA GLN A 506 -7.85 23.41 -40.66
C GLN A 506 -8.46 22.01 -40.66
N VAL A 507 -9.70 21.86 -41.13
CA VAL A 507 -10.37 20.56 -41.28
C VAL A 507 -9.73 19.75 -42.41
N LYS A 508 -9.42 20.37 -43.55
CA LYS A 508 -8.78 19.70 -44.70
C LYS A 508 -7.35 19.24 -44.39
N PHE A 509 -6.65 19.92 -43.49
CA PHE A 509 -5.30 19.59 -43.06
C PHE A 509 -5.26 18.92 -41.67
N ASP A 510 -6.39 18.35 -41.21
CA ASP A 510 -6.53 17.57 -39.96
C ASP A 510 -5.97 18.26 -38.70
N GLN A 511 -5.99 19.59 -38.65
CA GLN A 511 -5.56 20.37 -37.49
C GLN A 511 -6.65 20.49 -36.43
N VAL A 512 -7.92 20.32 -36.79
CA VAL A 512 -9.08 20.42 -35.88
C VAL A 512 -10.20 19.44 -36.27
N SER A 513 -10.76 18.72 -35.30
CA SER A 513 -11.94 17.86 -35.49
C SER A 513 -13.25 18.65 -35.39
N LEU A 514 -14.21 18.33 -36.26
CA LEU A 514 -15.57 18.89 -36.23
C LEU A 514 -16.43 18.33 -35.09
N ASN A 515 -16.01 17.23 -34.44
CA ASN A 515 -16.80 16.53 -33.44
C ASN A 515 -15.91 16.24 -32.21
N PRO A 516 -15.99 17.03 -31.12
CA PRO A 516 -15.21 16.76 -29.92
C PRO A 516 -15.64 15.41 -29.31
N SER A 517 -14.67 14.61 -28.85
CA SER A 517 -14.94 13.29 -28.26
C SER A 517 -15.84 13.40 -27.02
N PRO A 518 -16.89 12.57 -26.90
CA PRO A 518 -17.87 12.65 -25.80
C PRO A 518 -17.39 12.07 -24.47
N LEU A 519 -16.27 11.32 -24.46
CA LEU A 519 -15.85 10.50 -23.31
C LEU A 519 -14.76 11.14 -22.44
N SER A 520 -14.19 12.26 -22.86
CA SER A 520 -13.18 12.98 -22.08
C SER A 520 -13.13 14.46 -22.46
N PRO A 521 -12.87 15.37 -21.51
CA PRO A 521 -12.67 16.78 -21.83
C PRO A 521 -11.49 16.92 -22.80
N PRO A 522 -11.60 17.70 -23.88
CA PRO A 522 -10.52 17.87 -24.83
C PRO A 522 -9.32 18.54 -24.14
N VAL A 523 -8.23 17.80 -23.99
CA VAL A 523 -6.95 18.39 -23.58
C VAL A 523 -6.45 19.24 -24.74
N LYS A 524 -6.61 20.57 -24.62
CA LYS A 524 -6.08 21.59 -25.54
C LYS A 524 -6.65 21.61 -26.99
N GLN A 525 -7.81 21.03 -27.26
CA GLN A 525 -8.43 21.14 -28.60
C GLN A 525 -9.41 22.33 -28.67
N ASN A 526 -9.30 23.14 -29.72
CA ASN A 526 -10.28 24.19 -30.02
C ASN A 526 -11.56 23.55 -30.57
N ILE A 527 -12.69 23.78 -29.89
CA ILE A 527 -13.98 23.26 -30.34
C ILE A 527 -14.55 24.23 -31.39
N ILE A 528 -14.67 23.82 -32.65
CA ILE A 528 -15.30 24.66 -33.69
C ILE A 528 -16.77 24.98 -33.30
N PRO A 529 -17.26 26.23 -33.46
CA PRO A 529 -16.57 27.45 -33.89
C PRO A 529 -16.19 28.41 -32.73
N HIS A 530 -15.83 27.93 -31.54
CA HIS A 530 -15.51 28.77 -30.37
C HIS A 530 -14.49 29.86 -30.66
N ASP A 531 -13.46 29.54 -31.45
CA ASP A 531 -12.43 30.50 -31.85
C ASP A 531 -12.99 31.76 -32.54
N LEU A 532 -14.10 31.61 -33.28
CA LEU A 532 -14.77 32.73 -33.94
C LEU A 532 -15.28 33.75 -32.92
N TYR A 533 -16.13 33.32 -31.98
CA TYR A 533 -16.80 34.25 -31.07
C TYR A 533 -15.96 34.59 -29.83
N GLU A 534 -14.95 33.79 -29.48
CA GLU A 534 -14.05 34.10 -28.37
C GLU A 534 -12.88 35.02 -28.75
N VAL A 535 -12.48 35.06 -30.03
CA VAL A 535 -11.30 35.84 -30.46
C VAL A 535 -11.55 36.61 -31.75
N TRP A 536 -11.91 35.94 -32.84
CA TRP A 536 -11.81 36.57 -34.17
C TRP A 536 -12.90 37.59 -34.47
N LEU A 537 -14.15 37.30 -34.14
CA LEU A 537 -15.31 38.15 -34.38
C LEU A 537 -15.30 39.45 -33.53
N PRO A 538 -15.04 39.43 -32.21
CA PRO A 538 -14.96 40.67 -31.45
C PRO A 538 -13.78 41.54 -31.91
N LEU A 539 -12.65 40.94 -32.29
CA LEU A 539 -11.50 41.68 -32.82
C LEU A 539 -11.80 42.28 -34.21
N ALA A 540 -12.46 41.54 -35.11
CA ALA A 540 -12.84 42.03 -36.43
C ALA A 540 -13.82 43.20 -36.33
N LEU A 541 -14.80 43.13 -35.43
CA LEU A 541 -15.74 44.23 -35.17
C LEU A 541 -15.03 45.46 -34.57
N ALA A 542 -14.10 45.27 -33.62
CA ALA A 542 -13.32 46.38 -33.06
C ALA A 542 -12.45 47.08 -34.13
N ILE A 543 -11.79 46.30 -35.00
CA ILE A 543 -10.99 46.83 -36.13
C ILE A 543 -11.88 47.60 -37.09
N LEU A 544 -13.06 47.06 -37.45
CA LEU A 544 -14.02 47.73 -38.32
C LEU A 544 -14.56 49.04 -37.72
N LEU A 545 -14.83 49.07 -36.41
CA LEU A 545 -15.22 50.29 -35.73
C LEU A 545 -14.07 51.32 -35.75
N SER A 546 -12.83 50.87 -35.54
CA SER A 546 -11.64 51.73 -35.59
C SER A 546 -11.39 52.34 -36.98
N SER A 547 -11.73 51.62 -38.05
CA SER A 547 -11.62 52.15 -39.42
C SER A 547 -12.70 53.18 -39.74
N ARG A 548 -13.85 53.14 -39.06
CA ARG A 548 -14.89 54.19 -39.15
C ARG A 548 -14.55 55.41 -38.30
N ASN A 549 -13.95 55.20 -37.13
CA ASN A 549 -13.51 56.28 -36.25
C ASN A 549 -12.29 55.84 -35.42
N PRO A 550 -11.15 56.54 -35.50
CA PRO A 550 -9.90 56.13 -34.86
C PRO A 550 -9.97 56.05 -33.33
N TYR A 551 -10.92 56.74 -32.69
CA TYR A 551 -11.11 56.63 -31.23
C TYR A 551 -11.56 55.24 -30.78
N TYR A 552 -12.11 54.41 -31.68
CA TYR A 552 -12.38 52.99 -31.41
C TYR A 552 -11.12 52.10 -31.43
N LEU A 553 -9.93 52.65 -31.70
CA LEU A 553 -8.68 51.93 -31.46
C LEU A 553 -8.57 51.45 -30.00
N SER A 554 -9.22 52.16 -29.07
CA SER A 554 -9.39 51.72 -27.68
C SER A 554 -10.05 50.34 -27.56
N PHE A 555 -11.02 50.00 -28.41
CA PHE A 555 -11.67 48.68 -28.43
C PHE A 555 -10.72 47.60 -28.92
N VAL A 556 -9.90 47.89 -29.93
CA VAL A 556 -8.87 46.96 -30.42
C VAL A 556 -7.84 46.69 -29.33
N VAL A 557 -7.31 47.75 -28.70
CA VAL A 557 -6.33 47.64 -27.60
C VAL A 557 -6.94 46.89 -26.42
N MET A 558 -8.18 47.20 -26.03
CA MET A 558 -8.89 46.50 -24.95
C MET A 558 -9.04 45.01 -25.26
N THR A 559 -9.55 44.64 -26.43
CA THR A 559 -9.72 43.24 -26.83
C THR A 559 -8.38 42.50 -26.89
N LEU A 560 -7.31 43.13 -27.40
CA LEU A 560 -5.98 42.52 -27.42
C LEU A 560 -5.42 42.32 -26.01
N ILE A 561 -5.51 43.31 -25.12
CA ILE A 561 -5.01 43.20 -23.74
C ILE A 561 -5.77 42.12 -22.97
N LEU A 562 -7.10 42.09 -23.07
CA LEU A 562 -7.93 41.17 -22.29
C LEU A 562 -7.82 39.70 -22.74
N PHE A 563 -7.42 39.46 -24.00
CA PHE A 563 -7.39 38.12 -24.59
C PHE A 563 -6.06 37.77 -25.28
N PHE A 564 -4.96 38.49 -24.99
CA PHE A 564 -3.66 38.32 -25.67
C PHE A 564 -3.17 36.87 -25.74
N PRO A 565 -3.20 36.07 -24.65
CA PRO A 565 -2.75 34.68 -24.72
C PRO A 565 -3.57 33.84 -25.71
N SER A 566 -4.89 34.01 -25.71
CA SER A 566 -5.80 33.30 -26.62
C SER A 566 -5.63 33.75 -28.07
N VAL A 567 -5.46 35.05 -28.29
CA VAL A 567 -5.16 35.62 -29.62
C VAL A 567 -3.85 35.07 -30.16
N LYS A 568 -2.78 35.07 -29.36
CA LYS A 568 -1.46 34.54 -29.74
C LYS A 568 -1.55 33.07 -30.12
N ASN A 569 -2.17 32.24 -29.29
CA ASN A 569 -2.25 30.80 -29.51
C ASN A 569 -3.04 30.46 -30.79
N ARG A 570 -4.18 31.13 -31.02
CA ARG A 570 -5.01 30.91 -32.22
C ARG A 570 -4.37 31.49 -33.48
N ALA A 571 -3.63 32.60 -33.38
CA ALA A 571 -2.89 33.18 -34.49
C ALA A 571 -1.77 32.25 -34.99
N ILE A 572 -1.06 31.56 -34.08
CA ILE A 572 -0.07 30.53 -34.46
C ILE A 572 -0.72 29.42 -35.28
N GLY A 573 -1.91 28.95 -34.89
CA GLY A 573 -2.68 27.96 -35.66
C GLY A 573 -2.99 28.44 -37.08
N ILE A 574 -3.47 29.68 -37.25
CA ILE A 574 -3.70 30.26 -38.59
C ILE A 574 -2.40 30.36 -39.38
N VAL A 575 -1.30 30.78 -38.76
CA VAL A 575 0.02 30.83 -39.42
C VAL A 575 0.46 29.44 -39.88
N ASN A 576 0.18 28.38 -39.13
CA ASN A 576 0.51 27.01 -39.54
C ASN A 576 -0.36 26.56 -40.73
N VAL A 577 -1.65 26.92 -40.78
CA VAL A 577 -2.51 26.69 -41.96
C VAL A 577 -1.96 27.45 -43.16
N ILE A 578 -1.63 28.74 -43.00
CA ILE A 578 -1.10 29.58 -44.06
C ILE A 578 0.23 29.03 -44.57
N LYS A 579 1.14 28.63 -43.67
CA LYS A 579 2.38 27.93 -44.03
C LYS A 579 2.08 26.68 -44.82
N SER A 580 1.14 25.84 -44.36
CA SER A 580 0.70 24.62 -45.04
C SER A 580 0.14 24.91 -46.44
N VAL A 581 -0.59 26.02 -46.61
CA VAL A 581 -1.13 26.52 -47.89
C VAL A 581 -0.04 27.08 -48.81
N PHE A 582 0.96 27.82 -48.30
CA PHE A 582 2.04 28.37 -49.12
C PHE A 582 3.15 27.35 -49.42
N THR A 583 3.29 26.30 -48.62
CA THR A 583 4.06 25.10 -48.98
C THR A 583 3.39 24.27 -50.08
N LEU A 584 2.22 24.67 -50.61
CA LEU A 584 1.70 24.11 -51.87
C LEU A 584 2.58 24.42 -53.10
N GLY A 585 3.57 25.30 -53.00
CA GLY A 585 4.61 25.43 -54.03
C GLY A 585 5.53 24.20 -54.13
N SER A 586 5.47 23.29 -53.15
CA SER A 586 6.27 22.06 -53.08
C SER A 586 5.46 20.86 -52.58
N ARG A 587 4.13 20.92 -52.68
CA ARG A 587 3.31 19.71 -52.64
C ARG A 587 3.05 19.28 -54.08
N PRO A 588 3.47 18.07 -54.49
CA PRO A 588 3.13 17.57 -55.81
C PRO A 588 1.60 17.53 -55.90
N THR A 589 1.08 17.97 -57.05
CA THR A 589 -0.24 17.56 -57.50
C THR A 589 -0.36 16.04 -57.32
N PRO A 590 -1.53 15.47 -57.04
CA PRO A 590 -1.71 14.05 -57.27
C PRO A 590 -1.52 13.86 -58.78
N SER A 591 -0.28 13.57 -59.17
CA SER A 591 0.03 13.04 -60.47
C SER A 591 -0.70 11.72 -60.50
N THR A 592 -1.83 11.71 -61.18
CA THR A 592 -2.18 10.54 -61.96
C THR A 592 -0.90 10.05 -62.62
N THR A 593 -0.52 8.80 -62.31
CA THR A 593 0.44 7.98 -63.03
C THR A 593 1.85 8.56 -63.16
N GLU A 594 2.68 8.37 -62.13
CA GLU A 594 3.93 7.62 -62.34
C GLU A 594 4.07 6.65 -61.16
N ALA A 595 3.68 5.39 -61.38
CA ALA A 595 4.23 4.32 -60.58
C ALA A 595 5.76 4.43 -60.66
N PRO A 596 6.52 4.19 -59.57
CA PRO A 596 7.97 4.11 -59.67
C PRO A 596 8.31 3.17 -60.83
N ARG A 597 9.24 3.58 -61.70
CA ARG A 597 9.70 2.70 -62.79
C ARG A 597 10.05 1.37 -62.14
N PRO A 598 9.47 0.24 -62.56
CA PRO A 598 9.79 -1.06 -61.96
C PRO A 598 11.28 -1.31 -62.16
N THR A 599 12.04 -1.14 -61.08
CA THR A 599 13.46 -1.47 -61.06
C THR A 599 13.56 -2.99 -61.15
N PRO A 600 14.41 -3.55 -62.03
CA PRO A 600 14.66 -4.99 -62.06
C PRO A 600 15.01 -5.49 -60.66
N THR A 601 14.37 -6.56 -60.19
CA THR A 601 14.60 -7.07 -58.84
C THR A 601 16.00 -7.68 -58.75
N ASN A 602 16.89 -7.03 -58.00
CA ASN A 602 18.24 -7.54 -57.71
C ASN A 602 18.25 -8.61 -56.59
N VAL A 603 17.09 -8.93 -56.02
CA VAL A 603 16.93 -9.88 -54.92
C VAL A 603 16.80 -11.29 -55.48
N THR A 604 17.74 -12.16 -55.12
CA THR A 604 17.70 -13.59 -55.44
C THR A 604 16.79 -14.35 -54.48
N PRO A 605 16.24 -15.51 -54.89
CA PRO A 605 15.53 -16.40 -53.97
C PRO A 605 16.36 -16.77 -52.75
N LEU A 606 15.69 -17.06 -51.63
CA LEU A 606 16.35 -17.58 -50.43
C LEU A 606 17.08 -18.88 -50.79
N THR A 607 18.36 -18.95 -50.46
CA THR A 607 19.12 -20.21 -50.60
C THR A 607 18.59 -21.25 -49.60
N PRO A 608 18.78 -22.56 -49.82
CA PRO A 608 18.38 -23.58 -48.85
C PRO A 608 18.94 -23.34 -47.44
N ALA A 609 20.16 -22.80 -47.33
CA ALA A 609 20.76 -22.44 -46.06
C ALA A 609 20.06 -21.26 -45.38
N MET A 610 19.67 -20.24 -46.15
CA MET A 610 18.90 -19.09 -45.67
C MET A 610 17.49 -19.49 -45.23
N GLN A 611 16.84 -20.39 -45.98
CA GLN A 611 15.54 -20.94 -45.61
C GLN A 611 15.63 -21.73 -44.31
N GLN A 612 16.62 -22.61 -44.19
CA GLN A 612 16.88 -23.35 -42.96
C GLN A 612 17.17 -22.41 -41.79
N GLN A 613 17.97 -21.36 -41.99
CA GLN A 613 18.25 -20.36 -40.95
C GLN A 613 16.97 -19.63 -40.51
N LEU A 614 16.10 -19.24 -41.44
CA LEU A 614 14.82 -18.62 -41.11
C LEU A 614 13.94 -19.57 -40.28
N GLU A 615 13.94 -20.87 -40.59
CA GLU A 615 13.19 -21.89 -39.85
C GLU A 615 13.78 -22.21 -38.47
N THR A 616 15.10 -22.21 -38.32
CA THR A 616 15.76 -22.59 -37.05
C THR A 616 16.03 -21.40 -36.14
N GLU A 617 16.49 -20.28 -36.69
CA GLU A 617 16.85 -19.08 -35.94
C GLU A 617 15.71 -18.03 -35.93
N GLY A 618 14.75 -18.12 -36.86
CA GLY A 618 13.62 -17.20 -36.97
C GLY A 618 13.89 -15.95 -37.79
N TYR A 619 15.08 -15.79 -38.37
CA TYR A 619 15.42 -14.66 -39.23
C TYR A 619 16.55 -14.97 -40.21
N VAL A 620 16.68 -14.13 -41.23
CA VAL A 620 17.79 -14.12 -42.19
C VAL A 620 18.11 -12.69 -42.62
N VAL A 621 19.39 -12.39 -42.87
CA VAL A 621 19.84 -11.11 -43.41
C VAL A 621 19.86 -11.16 -44.94
N LEU A 622 19.29 -10.12 -45.56
CA LEU A 622 19.21 -9.90 -46.99
C LEU A 622 20.24 -8.83 -47.37
N GLU A 623 21.34 -9.27 -47.98
CA GLU A 623 22.50 -8.43 -48.31
C GLU A 623 22.20 -7.33 -49.34
N ASN A 624 21.39 -7.62 -50.36
CA ASN A 624 21.12 -6.72 -51.48
C ASN A 624 19.62 -6.39 -51.59
N PHE A 625 18.99 -6.00 -50.48
CA PHE A 625 17.54 -5.76 -50.45
C PHE A 625 17.14 -4.46 -51.16
N LEU A 626 17.75 -3.33 -50.82
CA LEU A 626 17.59 -2.08 -51.56
C LEU A 626 18.75 -1.88 -52.53
N THR A 627 18.43 -1.49 -53.75
CA THR A 627 19.43 -0.94 -54.68
C THR A 627 19.87 0.46 -54.23
N PRO A 628 21.04 0.95 -54.68
CA PRO A 628 21.48 2.31 -54.36
C PRO A 628 20.46 3.40 -54.75
N ASP A 629 19.80 3.24 -55.90
CA ASP A 629 18.79 4.18 -56.38
C ASP A 629 17.53 4.17 -55.52
N GLU A 630 17.06 2.98 -55.11
CA GLU A 630 15.91 2.86 -54.20
C GLU A 630 16.23 3.38 -52.79
N LEU A 631 17.45 3.15 -52.30
CA LEU A 631 17.89 3.67 -51.01
C LEU A 631 17.87 5.21 -51.02
N GLU A 632 18.30 5.84 -52.11
CA GLU A 632 18.28 7.29 -52.23
C GLU A 632 16.86 7.84 -52.42
N ASP A 633 16.01 7.21 -53.24
CA ASP A 633 14.59 7.56 -53.38
C ASP A 633 13.86 7.51 -52.03
N LEU A 634 14.13 6.48 -51.23
CA LEU A 634 13.55 6.37 -49.89
C LEU A 634 14.10 7.43 -48.91
N ARG A 635 15.38 7.79 -48.99
CA ARG A 635 15.95 8.88 -48.19
C ARG A 635 15.34 10.23 -48.55
N GLU A 636 15.15 10.49 -49.85
CA GLU A 636 14.47 11.68 -50.32
C GLU A 636 13.02 11.71 -49.80
N LEU A 637 12.29 10.60 -49.94
CA LEU A 637 10.92 10.47 -49.43
C LEU A 637 10.83 10.75 -47.92
N VAL A 638 11.77 10.25 -47.12
CA VAL A 638 11.86 10.54 -45.67
C VAL A 638 12.23 12.00 -45.40
N SER A 639 13.13 12.60 -46.18
CA SER A 639 13.54 14.00 -46.00
C SER A 639 12.37 14.98 -46.21
N THR A 640 11.39 14.58 -47.01
CA THR A 640 10.16 15.35 -47.27
C THR A 640 9.03 15.07 -46.27
N ASP A 641 9.19 14.11 -45.35
CA ASP A 641 8.26 13.85 -44.24
C ASP A 641 8.52 14.86 -43.09
N PRO A 642 7.68 15.90 -42.93
CA PRO A 642 7.89 16.90 -41.89
C PRO A 642 7.82 16.22 -40.54
N LEU A 643 8.76 16.44 -39.64
CA LEU A 643 8.68 15.95 -38.26
C LEU A 643 7.32 16.35 -37.60
N PRO A 644 6.66 15.50 -36.79
CA PRO A 644 5.48 15.92 -36.03
C PRO A 644 5.74 17.23 -35.26
N GLU A 645 4.73 18.08 -35.04
CA GLU A 645 4.89 19.38 -34.34
C GLU A 645 5.47 19.26 -32.90
N ASN A 646 5.58 18.03 -32.36
CA ASN A 646 6.20 17.66 -31.08
C ASN A 646 7.38 16.68 -31.21
N ALA A 647 8.04 16.60 -32.37
CA ALA A 647 9.12 15.61 -32.59
C ALA A 647 10.29 15.75 -31.62
N ASP A 648 10.56 16.97 -31.13
CA ASP A 648 11.57 17.22 -30.09
C ASP A 648 11.28 16.48 -28.77
N ASN A 649 10.02 16.08 -28.53
CA ASN A 649 9.58 15.37 -27.32
C ASN A 649 9.30 13.87 -27.55
N LEU A 650 9.46 13.35 -28.77
CA LEU A 650 9.24 11.93 -29.09
C LEU A 650 10.58 11.19 -29.15
N SER A 651 10.79 10.22 -28.26
CA SER A 651 12.04 9.45 -28.17
C SER A 651 12.21 8.49 -29.36
N SER A 652 11.12 7.91 -29.86
CA SER A 652 10.98 7.20 -31.13
C SER A 652 9.60 7.50 -31.73
N TYR A 653 9.47 7.45 -33.05
CA TYR A 653 8.16 7.63 -33.69
C TYR A 653 8.05 6.81 -34.99
N THR A 654 6.81 6.48 -35.34
CA THR A 654 6.48 5.74 -36.57
C THR A 654 5.50 6.54 -37.41
N LEU A 655 5.20 6.09 -38.63
CA LEU A 655 4.17 6.71 -39.46
C LEU A 655 2.79 6.73 -38.75
N PHE A 656 2.51 5.80 -37.82
CA PHE A 656 1.30 5.81 -36.97
C PHE A 656 1.21 7.02 -36.04
N SER A 657 2.33 7.66 -35.71
CA SER A 657 2.36 8.88 -34.88
C SER A 657 1.85 10.12 -35.62
N LYS A 658 1.47 9.98 -36.91
CA LYS A 658 0.84 11.02 -37.72
C LYS A 658 -0.68 10.88 -37.69
N SER A 659 -1.38 11.98 -37.43
CA SER A 659 -2.84 12.02 -37.43
C SER A 659 -3.45 11.84 -38.83
N ASP A 660 -2.75 12.23 -39.90
CA ASP A 660 -3.23 12.22 -41.29
C ASP A 660 -3.21 10.78 -41.91
N PRO A 661 -4.37 10.13 -42.10
CA PRO A 661 -4.45 8.80 -42.71
C PRO A 661 -4.07 8.75 -44.18
N VAL A 662 -4.28 9.84 -44.92
CA VAL A 662 -3.97 9.92 -46.37
C VAL A 662 -2.46 9.99 -46.56
N PHE A 663 -1.77 10.76 -45.72
CA PHE A 663 -0.32 10.79 -45.67
C PHE A 663 0.25 9.41 -45.31
N ARG A 664 -0.33 8.74 -44.29
CA ARG A 664 0.04 7.37 -43.92
C ARG A 664 -0.10 6.42 -45.11
N GLN A 665 -1.24 6.45 -45.79
CA GLN A 665 -1.51 5.65 -46.97
C GLN A 665 -0.51 5.90 -48.10
N HIS A 666 -0.24 7.17 -48.44
CA HIS A 666 0.68 7.54 -49.53
C HIS A 666 2.10 6.98 -49.31
N HIS A 667 2.64 7.16 -48.10
CA HIS A 667 3.96 6.62 -47.75
C HIS A 667 3.95 5.09 -47.72
N SER A 668 2.90 4.47 -47.18
CA SER A 668 2.75 3.01 -47.17
C SER A 668 2.75 2.44 -48.60
N ASP A 669 2.02 3.07 -49.53
CA ASP A 669 1.94 2.65 -50.93
C ASP A 669 3.28 2.78 -51.66
N ARG A 670 4.04 3.86 -51.40
CA ARG A 670 5.41 4.03 -51.94
C ARG A 670 6.35 2.93 -51.45
N LEU A 671 6.30 2.60 -50.16
CA LEU A 671 7.08 1.50 -49.59
C LEU A 671 6.67 0.15 -50.19
N LYS A 672 5.36 -0.12 -50.28
CA LYS A 672 4.82 -1.35 -50.87
C LYS A 672 5.23 -1.52 -52.33
N ALA A 673 5.30 -0.45 -53.11
CA ALA A 673 5.73 -0.49 -54.51
C ALA A 673 7.20 -0.97 -54.67
N ILE A 674 8.05 -0.70 -53.69
CA ILE A 674 9.46 -1.14 -53.66
C ILE A 674 9.61 -2.55 -53.10
N VAL A 675 8.79 -2.92 -52.10
CA VAL A 675 8.91 -4.18 -51.37
C VAL A 675 8.19 -5.33 -52.09
N ASN A 676 6.97 -5.12 -52.61
CA ASN A 676 6.16 -6.19 -53.22
C ASN A 676 6.86 -6.93 -54.37
N PRO A 677 7.54 -6.26 -55.34
CA PRO A 677 8.25 -6.96 -56.40
C PRO A 677 9.35 -7.90 -55.87
N LYS A 678 9.96 -7.57 -54.72
CA LYS A 678 11.03 -8.35 -54.08
C LYS A 678 10.48 -9.55 -53.29
N LEU A 679 9.20 -9.54 -52.91
CA LEU A 679 8.59 -10.67 -52.21
C LEU A 679 8.40 -11.88 -53.10
N THR A 680 8.15 -11.71 -54.40
CA THR A 680 7.95 -12.84 -55.32
C THR A 680 9.09 -13.87 -55.29
N PRO A 681 10.38 -13.48 -55.39
CA PRO A 681 11.49 -14.42 -55.24
C PRO A 681 11.78 -14.83 -53.78
N LEU A 682 11.51 -13.98 -52.78
CA LEU A 682 11.84 -14.25 -51.37
C LEU A 682 10.83 -15.16 -50.68
N LEU A 683 9.55 -14.85 -50.84
CA LEU A 683 8.39 -15.49 -50.20
C LEU A 683 7.25 -15.57 -51.23
N PRO A 684 7.23 -16.62 -52.08
CA PRO A 684 6.17 -16.80 -53.06
C PRO A 684 4.78 -16.73 -52.42
N ASN A 685 3.80 -16.16 -53.13
CA ASN A 685 2.41 -15.96 -52.65
C ASN A 685 2.25 -15.02 -51.44
N HIS A 686 3.22 -14.17 -51.14
CA HIS A 686 3.10 -13.15 -50.10
C HIS A 686 3.00 -11.74 -50.66
N ARG A 687 2.49 -10.81 -49.85
CA ARG A 687 2.45 -9.37 -50.11
C ARG A 687 2.81 -8.60 -48.84
N ALA A 688 3.23 -7.35 -49.00
CA ALA A 688 3.35 -6.40 -47.90
C ALA A 688 1.95 -5.85 -47.55
N ALA A 689 1.38 -6.34 -46.45
CA ALA A 689 0.08 -5.91 -45.96
C ALA A 689 0.14 -4.51 -45.35
N PHE A 690 1.23 -4.19 -44.67
CA PHE A 690 1.43 -2.89 -44.05
C PHE A 690 2.91 -2.50 -44.09
N CYS A 691 3.22 -1.25 -44.46
CA CYS A 691 4.58 -0.71 -44.44
C CYS A 691 4.60 0.68 -43.77
N THR A 692 5.63 0.93 -42.96
CA THR A 692 5.79 2.16 -42.16
C THR A 692 7.28 2.52 -41.98
N TRP A 693 7.54 3.71 -41.47
CA TRP A 693 8.84 4.11 -40.96
C TRP A 693 8.96 3.84 -39.47
N TYR A 694 10.16 3.52 -39.02
CA TYR A 694 10.54 3.50 -37.61
C TYR A 694 11.76 4.41 -37.40
N ARG A 695 11.54 5.55 -36.74
CA ARG A 695 12.52 6.61 -36.54
C ARG A 695 12.91 6.67 -35.05
N LYS A 696 14.22 6.68 -34.77
CA LYS A 696 14.77 6.89 -33.42
C LYS A 696 15.52 8.22 -33.38
N SER A 697 15.04 9.12 -32.51
CA SER A 697 15.64 10.44 -32.32
C SER A 697 17.11 10.36 -31.89
N PRO A 698 17.96 11.31 -32.28
CA PRO A 698 19.36 11.35 -31.89
C PRO A 698 19.54 11.60 -30.39
N ASN A 699 20.72 11.27 -29.86
CA ASN A 699 21.18 11.57 -28.50
C ASN A 699 20.21 11.15 -27.38
N SER A 700 19.50 10.04 -27.56
CA SER A 700 18.50 9.59 -26.60
C SER A 700 18.90 8.27 -25.97
N ALA A 701 19.12 8.28 -24.65
CA ALA A 701 19.38 7.07 -23.86
C ALA A 701 18.10 6.29 -23.50
N ILE A 702 16.93 6.90 -23.71
CA ILE A 702 15.63 6.39 -23.24
C ILE A 702 14.74 5.85 -24.37
N ASN A 703 15.21 5.90 -25.63
CA ASN A 703 14.45 5.41 -26.77
C ASN A 703 14.78 3.95 -27.15
N ALA A 704 15.23 3.15 -26.19
CA ALA A 704 15.35 1.71 -26.36
C ALA A 704 13.97 1.10 -26.65
N THR A 705 13.90 0.16 -27.60
CA THR A 705 12.69 -0.61 -27.86
C THR A 705 12.80 -1.87 -26.98
N PRO A 706 11.89 -2.06 -26.01
CA PRO A 706 11.96 -3.20 -25.09
C PRO A 706 11.80 -4.52 -25.84
N LEU A 707 12.17 -5.62 -25.19
CA LEU A 707 11.94 -6.97 -25.69
C LEU A 707 10.43 -7.19 -25.89
N HIS A 708 10.02 -7.58 -27.09
CA HIS A 708 8.62 -7.79 -27.45
C HIS A 708 8.46 -8.81 -28.60
N GLN A 709 7.20 -9.09 -28.92
CA GLN A 709 6.77 -9.78 -30.15
C GLN A 709 5.87 -8.86 -30.96
N ASP A 710 5.86 -9.06 -32.27
CA ASP A 710 5.04 -8.30 -33.20
C ASP A 710 3.56 -8.77 -33.14
N PRO A 711 2.56 -7.87 -33.28
CA PRO A 711 1.13 -8.24 -33.25
C PRO A 711 0.75 -9.25 -34.34
N SER A 712 -0.14 -10.20 -34.04
CA SER A 712 -0.57 -11.20 -35.04
C SER A 712 -1.47 -10.57 -36.10
N LEU A 713 -1.12 -10.78 -37.38
CA LEU A 713 -1.89 -10.29 -38.53
C LEU A 713 -2.55 -11.42 -39.35
N THR A 714 -2.35 -12.67 -38.93
CA THR A 714 -2.97 -13.86 -39.50
C THR A 714 -3.25 -14.82 -38.35
N ASP A 715 -4.00 -15.88 -38.62
CA ASP A 715 -3.96 -17.04 -37.73
C ASP A 715 -2.64 -17.80 -37.96
N GLU A 716 -1.68 -17.58 -37.07
CA GLU A 716 -0.34 -18.17 -37.17
C GLU A 716 -0.30 -19.66 -36.82
N THR A 717 -1.43 -20.25 -36.44
CA THR A 717 -1.58 -21.72 -36.39
C THR A 717 -1.80 -22.34 -37.77
N GLU A 718 -2.29 -21.55 -38.73
CA GLU A 718 -2.55 -21.97 -40.11
C GLU A 718 -1.52 -21.40 -41.10
N THR A 719 -1.08 -20.16 -40.87
CA THR A 719 -0.26 -19.40 -41.82
C THR A 719 0.73 -18.48 -41.11
N LEU A 720 2.03 -18.65 -41.40
CA LEU A 720 3.10 -17.79 -40.89
C LEU A 720 3.03 -16.37 -41.46
N SER A 721 3.34 -15.39 -40.61
CA SER A 721 3.51 -13.98 -40.99
C SER A 721 4.96 -13.56 -40.78
N TYR A 722 5.49 -12.76 -41.72
CA TYR A 722 6.89 -12.33 -41.71
C TYR A 722 7.00 -10.81 -41.60
N GLY A 723 8.11 -10.33 -41.06
CA GLY A 723 8.48 -8.93 -41.01
C GLY A 723 9.73 -8.68 -41.86
N ILE A 724 9.79 -7.51 -42.48
CA ILE A 724 11.01 -6.98 -43.10
C ILE A 724 11.37 -5.69 -42.38
N TRP A 725 12.61 -5.60 -41.92
CA TRP A 725 13.18 -4.38 -41.36
C TRP A 725 14.45 -4.00 -42.12
N CYS A 726 14.50 -2.79 -42.67
CA CYS A 726 15.63 -2.32 -43.48
C CYS A 726 16.01 -0.88 -43.13
N PRO A 727 17.20 -0.63 -42.56
CA PRO A 727 17.64 0.71 -42.22
C PRO A 727 18.14 1.46 -43.46
N LEU A 728 17.86 2.76 -43.50
CA LEU A 728 18.35 3.65 -44.58
C LEU A 728 19.76 4.17 -44.32
N MET A 729 20.41 3.70 -43.25
CA MET A 729 21.76 4.04 -42.84
C MET A 729 22.42 2.83 -42.18
N ASP A 730 23.73 2.88 -42.01
CA ASP A 730 24.44 1.86 -41.22
C ASP A 730 23.93 1.87 -39.78
N VAL A 731 23.61 0.70 -39.26
CA VAL A 731 23.13 0.52 -37.89
C VAL A 731 24.03 -0.42 -37.10
N THR A 732 24.22 -0.04 -35.85
CA THR A 732 25.09 -0.63 -34.85
C THR A 732 24.37 -0.60 -33.49
N PRO A 733 24.85 -1.29 -32.45
CA PRO A 733 24.24 -1.20 -31.13
C PRO A 733 24.13 0.25 -30.61
N GLU A 734 25.06 1.13 -30.98
CA GLU A 734 25.15 2.50 -30.49
C GLU A 734 24.08 3.43 -31.08
N ASN A 735 23.60 3.17 -32.30
CA ASN A 735 22.52 3.94 -32.95
C ASN A 735 21.20 3.15 -33.06
N GLY A 736 21.08 2.08 -32.27
CA GLY A 736 19.84 1.34 -32.10
C GLY A 736 19.50 0.39 -33.24
N CYS A 737 20.46 -0.46 -33.65
CA CYS A 737 20.18 -1.62 -34.48
C CYS A 737 19.14 -2.56 -33.84
N LEU A 738 18.49 -3.37 -34.66
CA LEU A 738 17.60 -4.43 -34.18
C LEU A 738 18.44 -5.49 -33.45
N SER A 739 17.88 -6.04 -32.38
CA SER A 739 18.44 -7.18 -31.66
C SER A 739 17.39 -8.28 -31.57
N VAL A 740 17.80 -9.53 -31.76
CA VAL A 740 16.89 -10.68 -31.82
C VAL A 740 17.30 -11.78 -30.85
N VAL A 741 16.32 -12.57 -30.42
CA VAL A 741 16.53 -13.80 -29.66
C VAL A 741 16.41 -14.98 -30.61
N LYS A 742 17.55 -15.46 -31.11
CA LYS A 742 17.58 -16.54 -32.10
C LYS A 742 16.82 -17.77 -31.59
N GLY A 743 15.90 -18.29 -32.41
CA GLY A 743 15.11 -19.48 -32.11
C GLY A 743 13.92 -19.27 -31.18
N SER A 744 13.56 -18.02 -30.84
CA SER A 744 12.44 -17.77 -29.92
C SER A 744 11.06 -17.74 -30.57
N HIS A 745 10.98 -17.72 -31.91
CA HIS A 745 9.73 -17.67 -32.66
C HIS A 745 8.73 -18.82 -32.42
N PRO A 746 9.11 -20.05 -31.99
CA PRO A 746 8.14 -21.06 -31.61
C PRO A 746 7.74 -21.02 -30.13
N LEU A 747 8.34 -20.15 -29.30
CA LEU A 747 8.10 -20.12 -27.86
C LEU A 747 6.71 -19.58 -27.47
N ASN A 748 6.11 -18.75 -28.33
CA ASN A 748 4.74 -18.27 -28.18
C ASN A 748 4.11 -18.06 -29.54
N SER A 749 3.13 -18.91 -29.87
CA SER A 749 2.39 -18.84 -31.15
C SER A 749 0.93 -18.43 -30.97
N LYS A 750 0.53 -18.02 -29.75
CA LYS A 750 -0.81 -17.50 -29.49
C LYS A 750 -1.05 -16.14 -30.18
N PRO A 751 -2.31 -15.79 -30.49
CA PRO A 751 -2.63 -14.48 -31.08
C PRO A 751 -2.19 -13.31 -30.20
N ARG A 752 -1.50 -12.34 -30.79
CA ARG A 752 -0.90 -11.19 -30.08
C ARG A 752 -1.63 -9.89 -30.42
N PRO A 753 -2.09 -9.11 -29.41
CA PRO A 753 -2.92 -7.93 -29.62
C PRO A 753 -2.17 -6.73 -30.21
N PHE A 754 -2.91 -5.85 -30.86
CA PHE A 754 -2.47 -4.57 -31.40
C PHE A 754 -3.00 -3.45 -30.47
N TYR A 755 -2.31 -3.18 -29.36
CA TYR A 755 -2.67 -2.15 -28.35
C TYR A 755 -1.39 -1.44 -27.83
N PRO A 756 -1.40 -0.21 -27.25
CA PRO A 756 -0.24 0.68 -27.07
C PRO A 756 1.00 0.09 -26.40
N PHE A 757 0.84 -1.02 -25.69
CA PHE A 757 1.92 -1.84 -25.20
C PHE A 757 1.46 -3.28 -25.34
N SER A 758 1.56 -3.90 -26.54
CA SER A 758 1.39 -5.37 -26.64
C SER A 758 2.33 -5.97 -25.59
N PRO A 759 1.83 -6.38 -24.42
CA PRO A 759 2.72 -6.67 -23.32
C PRO A 759 3.47 -7.89 -23.78
N PHE A 760 4.80 -7.84 -23.73
CA PHE A 760 5.54 -9.07 -23.74
C PHE A 760 4.93 -9.90 -22.61
N PRO A 761 4.25 -11.02 -22.90
CA PRO A 761 3.25 -11.57 -21.99
C PRO A 761 3.87 -12.20 -20.73
N TYR A 762 5.19 -12.18 -20.65
CA TYR A 762 6.01 -12.69 -19.56
C TYR A 762 6.41 -11.58 -18.60
N ASP A 763 6.51 -11.91 -17.33
CA ASP A 763 6.93 -10.96 -16.30
C ASP A 763 8.33 -10.38 -16.54
N SER A 764 8.63 -9.29 -15.85
CA SER A 764 9.90 -8.57 -15.98
C SER A 764 11.13 -9.42 -15.63
N THR A 765 11.00 -10.43 -14.78
CA THR A 765 12.12 -11.32 -14.40
C THR A 765 12.48 -12.19 -15.59
N LEU A 766 11.49 -12.80 -16.23
CA LEU A 766 11.70 -13.64 -17.39
C LEU A 766 12.14 -12.81 -18.61
N ALA A 767 11.55 -11.64 -18.81
CA ALA A 767 11.95 -10.71 -19.86
C ALA A 767 13.41 -10.27 -19.71
N SER A 768 13.84 -9.91 -18.50
CA SER A 768 15.24 -9.53 -18.21
C SER A 768 16.18 -10.72 -18.42
N LEU A 769 15.81 -11.91 -17.95
CA LEU A 769 16.58 -13.13 -18.18
C LEU A 769 16.76 -13.42 -19.67
N ILE A 770 15.71 -13.26 -20.48
CA ILE A 770 15.80 -13.45 -21.93
C ILE A 770 16.67 -12.36 -22.57
N GLN A 771 16.46 -11.11 -22.19
CA GLN A 771 17.18 -9.95 -22.71
C GLN A 771 18.68 -10.06 -22.43
N ASP A 772 19.06 -10.29 -21.18
CA ASP A 772 20.47 -10.32 -20.77
C ASP A 772 21.21 -11.53 -21.35
N ARG A 773 20.51 -12.67 -21.50
CA ARG A 773 21.15 -13.93 -21.86
C ARG A 773 21.03 -14.32 -23.32
N TYR A 774 20.03 -13.89 -24.07
CA TYR A 774 19.82 -14.41 -25.44
C TYR A 774 19.61 -13.32 -26.49
N LEU A 775 19.36 -12.07 -26.10
CA LEU A 775 19.25 -10.97 -27.05
C LEU A 775 20.61 -10.70 -27.71
N THR A 776 20.63 -10.66 -29.04
CA THR A 776 21.83 -10.49 -29.84
C THR A 776 21.63 -9.37 -30.87
N PRO A 777 22.49 -8.34 -30.90
CA PRO A 777 22.37 -7.26 -31.89
C PRO A 777 22.67 -7.75 -33.30
N ILE A 778 21.95 -7.22 -34.28
CA ILE A 778 22.11 -7.47 -35.71
C ILE A 778 22.49 -6.14 -36.40
N PRO A 779 23.80 -5.80 -36.44
CA PRO A 779 24.27 -4.66 -37.20
C PRO A 779 24.04 -4.89 -38.70
N LEU A 780 23.56 -3.85 -39.39
CA LEU A 780 23.28 -3.89 -40.83
C LEU A 780 23.87 -2.64 -41.51
N LYS A 781 24.26 -2.79 -42.77
CA LYS A 781 24.60 -1.69 -43.67
C LYS A 781 23.33 -1.05 -44.24
N ALA A 782 23.42 0.21 -44.63
CA ALA A 782 22.32 0.91 -45.30
C ALA A 782 21.82 0.10 -46.50
N GLY A 783 20.51 -0.19 -46.55
CA GLY A 783 19.89 -0.95 -47.63
C GLY A 783 19.95 -2.48 -47.51
N GLN A 784 20.71 -3.04 -46.55
CA GLN A 784 20.50 -4.42 -46.13
C GLN A 784 19.18 -4.54 -45.36
N ALA A 785 18.59 -5.74 -45.33
CA ALA A 785 17.36 -5.97 -44.57
C ALA A 785 17.46 -7.23 -43.73
N ILE A 786 16.62 -7.32 -42.70
CA ILE A 786 16.34 -8.59 -42.02
C ILE A 786 14.91 -9.02 -42.39
N LEU A 787 14.78 -10.26 -42.84
CA LEU A 787 13.51 -10.98 -42.97
C LEU A 787 13.36 -11.89 -41.75
N TYR A 788 12.27 -11.75 -40.99
CA TYR A 788 12.10 -12.49 -39.75
C TYR A 788 10.66 -13.00 -39.57
N ASP A 789 10.50 -14.09 -38.84
CA ASP A 789 9.21 -14.58 -38.36
C ASP A 789 8.68 -13.61 -37.29
N ARG A 790 7.43 -13.15 -37.41
CA ARG A 790 6.90 -12.12 -36.50
C ARG A 790 6.66 -12.60 -35.06
N ARG A 791 6.75 -13.91 -34.82
CA ARG A 791 6.78 -14.47 -33.47
C ARG A 791 8.17 -14.34 -32.82
N LEU A 792 9.22 -14.01 -33.57
CA LEU A 792 10.57 -13.84 -33.04
C LEU A 792 10.60 -12.73 -31.99
N PHE A 793 11.23 -13.00 -30.85
CA PHE A 793 11.39 -12.03 -29.77
C PHE A 793 12.52 -11.10 -30.17
N HIS A 794 12.26 -9.80 -30.14
CA HIS A 794 13.22 -8.81 -30.58
C HIS A 794 13.06 -7.50 -29.82
N GLY A 795 14.07 -6.65 -29.95
CA GLY A 795 14.11 -5.31 -29.36
C GLY A 795 15.13 -4.47 -30.13
N ALA A 796 15.41 -3.27 -29.65
CA ALA A 796 16.45 -2.44 -30.26
C ALA A 796 17.08 -1.53 -29.21
N SER A 797 18.41 -1.43 -29.24
CA SER A 797 19.17 -0.52 -28.38
C SER A 797 18.75 0.94 -28.56
N PRO A 798 19.01 1.83 -27.59
CA PRO A 798 18.78 3.26 -27.77
C PRO A 798 19.67 3.85 -28.88
N ASN A 799 19.24 4.96 -29.48
CA ASN A 799 20.05 5.75 -30.39
C ASN A 799 20.82 6.82 -29.63
N THR A 800 22.05 6.49 -29.26
CA THR A 800 22.96 7.39 -28.54
C THR A 800 23.77 8.32 -29.45
N GLN A 801 23.62 8.18 -30.77
CA GLN A 801 24.37 8.96 -31.76
C GLN A 801 23.66 10.27 -32.10
N ASP A 802 24.42 11.21 -32.69
CA ASP A 802 23.98 12.57 -33.00
C ASP A 802 23.06 12.69 -34.23
N ARG A 803 22.75 11.57 -34.88
CA ARG A 803 21.89 11.50 -36.07
C ARG A 803 20.67 10.63 -35.81
N GLU A 804 19.55 11.03 -36.40
CA GLU A 804 18.35 10.22 -36.39
C GLU A 804 18.56 8.90 -37.13
N ARG A 805 18.08 7.79 -36.54
CA ARG A 805 18.06 6.49 -37.21
C ARG A 805 16.71 6.23 -37.84
N VAL A 806 16.68 6.00 -39.14
CA VAL A 806 15.46 5.68 -39.91
C VAL A 806 15.55 4.27 -40.50
N ALA A 807 14.49 3.49 -40.31
CA ALA A 807 14.32 2.21 -40.97
C ALA A 807 12.90 2.06 -41.52
N LEU A 808 12.78 1.38 -42.67
CA LEU A 808 11.49 0.90 -43.15
C LEU A 808 11.15 -0.41 -42.43
N THR A 809 9.89 -0.57 -42.07
CA THR A 809 9.35 -1.80 -41.51
C THR A 809 8.14 -2.21 -42.32
N CYS A 810 8.08 -3.46 -42.77
CA CYS A 810 6.94 -4.01 -43.48
C CYS A 810 6.47 -5.32 -42.84
N ILE A 811 5.16 -5.45 -42.73
CA ILE A 811 4.46 -6.66 -42.30
C ILE A 811 4.00 -7.40 -43.55
N ILE A 812 4.34 -8.67 -43.63
CA ILE A 812 4.14 -9.55 -44.77
C ILE A 812 3.06 -10.58 -44.43
N ALA A 813 2.09 -10.74 -45.32
CA ALA A 813 0.98 -11.68 -45.21
C ALA A 813 0.71 -12.41 -46.53
N LEU A 814 0.00 -13.54 -46.49
CA LEU A 814 -0.38 -14.30 -47.69
C LEU A 814 -1.27 -13.50 -48.62
N GLN A 815 -1.05 -13.61 -49.93
CA GLN A 815 -1.92 -13.02 -50.94
C GLN A 815 -3.35 -13.56 -50.85
N ASN A 816 -4.32 -12.73 -51.22
CA ASN A 816 -5.75 -13.07 -51.28
C ASN A 816 -6.40 -13.44 -49.94
N THR A 817 -5.81 -13.05 -48.81
CA THR A 817 -6.41 -13.19 -47.47
C THR A 817 -6.56 -11.84 -46.78
N LEU A 818 -7.67 -11.64 -46.07
CA LEU A 818 -7.80 -10.54 -45.12
C LEU A 818 -6.77 -10.71 -43.99
N THR A 819 -6.27 -9.59 -43.49
CA THR A 819 -5.44 -9.58 -42.29
C THR A 819 -6.29 -9.62 -41.03
N HIS A 820 -5.72 -10.06 -39.93
CA HIS A 820 -6.34 -10.09 -38.62
C HIS A 820 -5.87 -8.90 -37.77
N PHE A 821 -6.79 -8.39 -36.94
CA PHE A 821 -6.51 -7.41 -35.91
C PHE A 821 -7.00 -7.96 -34.58
N ALA A 822 -6.08 -8.34 -33.70
CA ALA A 822 -6.39 -8.77 -32.35
C ALA A 822 -6.46 -7.55 -31.42
N TYR A 823 -7.59 -7.33 -30.77
CA TYR A 823 -7.87 -6.19 -29.90
C TYR A 823 -8.08 -6.65 -28.46
N LEU A 824 -7.52 -5.87 -27.54
CA LEU A 824 -7.65 -6.03 -26.10
C LEU A 824 -8.19 -4.72 -25.53
N GLU A 825 -9.26 -4.75 -24.74
CA GLU A 825 -9.91 -3.53 -24.24
C GLU A 825 -9.07 -2.80 -23.19
N SER A 826 -8.39 -3.55 -22.32
CA SER A 826 -7.42 -3.04 -21.34
C SER A 826 -6.37 -4.10 -21.04
N ALA A 827 -5.27 -3.73 -20.37
CA ALA A 827 -4.20 -4.68 -20.01
C ALA A 827 -4.68 -5.80 -19.07
N GLU A 828 -5.76 -5.55 -18.31
CA GLU A 828 -6.40 -6.48 -17.39
C GLU A 828 -7.50 -7.32 -18.05
N SER A 829 -7.79 -7.09 -19.33
CA SER A 829 -8.84 -7.82 -20.04
C SER A 829 -8.45 -9.28 -20.22
N GLU A 830 -9.35 -10.19 -19.83
CA GLU A 830 -9.18 -11.63 -20.02
C GLU A 830 -9.67 -12.11 -21.39
N THR A 831 -10.21 -11.19 -22.22
CA THR A 831 -10.87 -11.50 -23.49
C THR A 831 -10.19 -10.81 -24.66
N LEU A 832 -9.80 -11.59 -25.66
CA LEU A 832 -9.24 -11.13 -26.92
C LEU A 832 -10.31 -11.14 -28.02
N GLU A 833 -10.50 -10.01 -28.69
CA GLU A 833 -11.39 -9.89 -29.84
C GLU A 833 -10.57 -9.84 -31.13
N CYS A 834 -10.79 -10.78 -32.05
CA CYS A 834 -10.07 -10.86 -33.32
C CYS A 834 -10.97 -10.41 -34.47
N PHE A 835 -10.52 -9.42 -35.24
CA PHE A 835 -11.23 -8.85 -36.39
C PHE A 835 -10.53 -9.19 -37.70
N ALA A 836 -11.27 -9.46 -38.77
CA ALA A 836 -10.78 -9.47 -40.14
C ALA A 836 -10.80 -8.02 -40.65
N VAL A 837 -9.69 -7.56 -41.21
CA VAL A 837 -9.50 -6.21 -41.74
C VAL A 837 -8.78 -6.22 -43.07
N GLU A 838 -9.10 -5.24 -43.91
CA GLU A 838 -8.37 -4.92 -45.14
C GLU A 838 -7.01 -4.27 -44.84
N ASP A 839 -6.03 -4.37 -45.74
CA ASP A 839 -4.66 -3.84 -45.54
C ASP A 839 -4.62 -2.32 -45.28
N ASP A 840 -5.53 -1.57 -45.91
CA ASP A 840 -5.61 -0.12 -45.77
C ASP A 840 -6.17 0.30 -44.40
N PHE A 841 -6.81 -0.62 -43.66
CA PHE A 841 -7.26 -0.40 -42.29
C PHE A 841 -6.13 0.10 -41.38
N TYR A 842 -4.93 -0.50 -41.46
CA TYR A 842 -3.81 -0.09 -40.62
C TYR A 842 -3.39 1.36 -40.85
N ASN A 843 -3.55 1.90 -42.07
CA ASN A 843 -3.24 3.30 -42.35
C ASN A 843 -4.31 4.28 -41.85
N ARG A 844 -5.54 3.82 -41.61
CA ARG A 844 -6.64 4.63 -41.05
C ARG A 844 -6.93 4.39 -39.58
N TYR A 845 -6.40 3.31 -39.00
CA TYR A 845 -6.64 2.94 -37.61
C TYR A 845 -6.21 4.04 -36.64
N ILE A 846 -7.08 4.32 -35.67
CA ILE A 846 -6.83 5.26 -34.57
C ILE A 846 -6.33 4.45 -33.38
N TRP A 847 -5.14 4.80 -32.92
CA TRP A 847 -4.41 4.03 -31.92
C TRP A 847 -5.19 3.90 -30.60
N GLY A 848 -5.42 2.66 -30.17
CA GLY A 848 -6.10 2.35 -28.90
C GLY A 848 -7.62 2.32 -28.97
N GLU A 849 -8.23 2.69 -30.10
CA GLU A 849 -9.67 2.54 -30.29
C GLU A 849 -10.04 1.10 -30.66
N LYS A 850 -11.24 0.66 -30.27
CA LYS A 850 -11.79 -0.60 -30.73
C LYS A 850 -11.96 -0.57 -32.26
N PRO A 851 -11.50 -1.59 -33.01
CA PRO A 851 -11.65 -1.65 -34.46
C PRO A 851 -13.11 -1.50 -34.89
N GLN A 852 -13.37 -0.54 -35.78
CA GLN A 852 -14.70 -0.22 -36.28
C GLN A 852 -14.63 0.42 -37.67
N GLY A 853 -15.76 0.45 -38.38
CA GLY A 853 -15.90 1.07 -39.70
C GLY A 853 -15.88 0.07 -40.86
N ASP A 854 -15.82 0.60 -42.08
CA ASP A 854 -15.88 -0.20 -43.30
C ASP A 854 -14.66 -1.12 -43.44
N GLY A 855 -14.90 -2.36 -43.86
CA GLY A 855 -13.86 -3.38 -44.03
C GLY A 855 -13.37 -4.02 -42.73
N VAL A 856 -14.11 -3.87 -41.61
CA VAL A 856 -13.80 -4.51 -40.31
C VAL A 856 -14.91 -5.50 -39.95
N THR A 857 -14.56 -6.76 -39.73
CA THR A 857 -15.50 -7.82 -39.33
C THR A 857 -14.99 -8.56 -38.10
N LEU A 858 -15.76 -8.63 -37.01
CA LEU A 858 -15.40 -9.48 -35.88
C LEU A 858 -15.45 -10.95 -36.30
N ILE A 859 -14.33 -11.66 -36.17
CA ILE A 859 -14.21 -13.10 -36.50
C ILE A 859 -14.57 -13.93 -35.27
N LYS A 860 -13.94 -13.64 -34.12
CA LYS A 860 -14.07 -14.41 -32.89
C LYS A 860 -13.72 -13.57 -31.66
N THR A 861 -14.26 -13.99 -30.52
CA THR A 861 -13.86 -13.54 -29.18
C THR A 861 -13.43 -14.78 -28.40
N GLU A 862 -12.24 -14.75 -27.82
CA GLU A 862 -11.66 -15.90 -27.11
C GLU A 862 -10.88 -15.44 -25.86
N PRO A 863 -10.60 -16.33 -24.89
CA PRO A 863 -9.77 -15.99 -23.75
C PRO A 863 -8.36 -15.57 -24.18
N TYR A 864 -7.86 -14.45 -23.65
CA TYR A 864 -6.49 -14.02 -23.89
C TYR A 864 -5.53 -14.96 -23.16
N THR A 865 -4.72 -15.70 -23.94
CA THR A 865 -3.76 -16.68 -23.43
C THR A 865 -2.45 -16.59 -24.18
N TYR A 866 -1.37 -17.05 -23.54
CA TYR A 866 -0.03 -17.14 -24.11
C TYR A 866 0.65 -18.42 -23.64
N ASP A 867 1.63 -18.91 -24.40
CA ASP A 867 2.37 -20.11 -24.04
C ASP A 867 3.29 -19.82 -22.84
N ARG A 868 3.11 -20.53 -21.72
CA ARG A 868 3.88 -20.28 -20.49
C ARG A 868 5.34 -20.70 -20.67
N LEU A 869 6.24 -19.84 -20.20
CA LEU A 869 7.68 -20.09 -20.22
C LEU A 869 8.23 -20.19 -18.80
N THR A 870 9.20 -21.07 -18.59
CA THR A 870 10.03 -21.14 -17.37
C THR A 870 11.50 -20.98 -17.75
N PRO A 871 12.39 -20.58 -16.83
CA PRO A 871 13.82 -20.51 -17.09
C PRO A 871 14.41 -21.80 -17.66
N GLU A 872 13.92 -22.97 -17.22
CA GLU A 872 14.35 -24.29 -17.68
C GLU A 872 13.94 -24.54 -19.13
N LEU A 873 12.68 -24.23 -19.48
CA LEU A 873 12.18 -24.39 -20.84
C LEU A 873 12.90 -23.44 -21.81
N ILE A 874 13.17 -22.21 -21.39
CA ILE A 874 13.95 -21.24 -22.17
C ILE A 874 15.37 -21.77 -22.39
N ALA A 875 16.03 -22.25 -21.34
CA ALA A 875 17.35 -22.87 -21.45
C ALA A 875 17.34 -24.07 -22.41
N GLU A 876 16.39 -24.99 -22.25
CA GLU A 876 16.26 -26.17 -23.12
C GLU A 876 16.13 -25.80 -24.60
N LYS A 877 15.30 -24.79 -24.91
CA LYS A 877 15.02 -24.39 -26.30
C LYS A 877 16.06 -23.46 -26.90
N LEU A 878 16.65 -22.56 -26.10
CA LEU A 878 17.55 -21.52 -26.61
C LEU A 878 19.04 -21.86 -26.43
N ASP A 879 19.46 -22.52 -25.36
CA ASP A 879 20.90 -22.82 -25.13
C ASP A 879 21.59 -23.52 -26.32
N PRO A 880 20.95 -24.47 -27.04
CA PRO A 880 21.56 -25.10 -28.22
C PRO A 880 21.90 -24.12 -29.35
N LEU A 881 21.18 -23.00 -29.45
CA LEU A 881 21.39 -21.94 -30.45
C LEU A 881 22.27 -20.80 -29.92
N HIS A 882 22.64 -20.83 -28.63
CA HIS A 882 23.46 -19.81 -27.95
C HIS A 882 24.62 -20.45 -27.12
N PRO A 883 25.49 -21.27 -27.74
CA PRO A 883 26.46 -22.11 -27.03
C PRO A 883 27.48 -21.32 -26.18
N ASP A 884 27.88 -20.13 -26.65
CA ASP A 884 28.85 -19.27 -25.95
C ASP A 884 28.34 -18.75 -24.61
N ARG A 885 27.01 -18.73 -24.43
CA ARG A 885 26.34 -18.20 -23.23
C ARG A 885 25.90 -19.31 -22.26
N ALA A 886 25.72 -20.53 -22.76
CA ALA A 886 25.33 -21.69 -21.96
C ALA A 886 26.49 -22.26 -21.11
N ILE A 887 27.71 -22.30 -21.65
CA ILE A 887 28.89 -22.92 -21.00
C ILE A 887 29.32 -22.20 -19.71
N PRO A 888 29.40 -20.85 -19.65
CA PRO A 888 29.74 -20.14 -18.41
C PRO A 888 28.70 -20.36 -17.30
N ARG A 889 27.40 -20.40 -17.64
CA ARG A 889 26.32 -20.64 -16.67
C ARG A 889 26.44 -22.00 -16.00
N LEU A 890 26.65 -23.05 -16.80
CA LEU A 890 26.82 -24.41 -16.29
C LEU A 890 28.07 -24.52 -15.39
N LYS A 891 29.14 -23.77 -15.70
CA LYS A 891 30.33 -23.69 -14.84
C LYS A 891 30.06 -22.98 -13.51
N THR A 892 29.32 -21.86 -13.53
CA THR A 892 28.95 -21.13 -12.32
C THR A 892 28.02 -21.95 -11.43
N GLN A 893 26.97 -22.55 -12.01
CA GLN A 893 26.06 -23.43 -11.27
C GLN A 893 26.79 -24.65 -10.69
N LEU A 894 27.74 -25.22 -11.43
CA LEU A 894 28.57 -26.31 -10.93
C LEU A 894 29.45 -25.87 -9.74
N ALA A 895 30.06 -24.68 -9.81
CA ALA A 895 30.90 -24.13 -8.74
C ALA A 895 30.09 -23.78 -7.48
N GLU A 896 28.90 -23.19 -7.64
CA GLU A 896 27.98 -22.89 -6.54
C GLU A 896 27.46 -24.17 -5.88
N THR A 897 27.09 -25.17 -6.69
CA THR A 897 26.65 -26.49 -6.19
C THR A 897 27.77 -27.19 -5.43
N GLN A 898 29.01 -27.13 -5.93
CA GLN A 898 30.18 -27.69 -5.25
C GLN A 898 30.44 -26.99 -3.91
N THR A 899 30.36 -25.66 -3.87
CA THR A 899 30.54 -24.86 -2.66
C THR A 899 29.46 -25.17 -1.62
N HIS A 900 28.21 -25.24 -2.04
CA HIS A 900 27.08 -25.57 -1.16
C HIS A 900 27.18 -27.00 -0.62
N LEU A 901 27.63 -27.95 -1.45
CA LEU A 901 27.86 -29.34 -1.03
C LEU A 901 28.98 -29.43 0.02
N GLU A 902 30.07 -28.69 -0.15
CA GLU A 902 31.17 -28.62 0.81
C GLU A 902 30.74 -28.00 2.15
N GLN A 903 29.99 -26.90 2.10
CA GLN A 903 29.43 -26.26 3.30
C GLN A 903 28.46 -27.20 4.03
N SER A 904 27.52 -27.82 3.32
CA SER A 904 26.58 -28.78 3.90
C SER A 904 27.30 -29.99 4.50
N ARG A 905 28.38 -30.47 3.86
CA ARG A 905 29.19 -31.57 4.38
C ARG A 905 29.95 -31.17 5.65
N SER A 906 30.51 -29.95 5.69
CA SER A 906 31.21 -29.42 6.86
C SER A 906 30.26 -29.23 8.05
N GLN A 907 29.05 -28.71 7.80
CA GLN A 907 28.02 -28.54 8.82
C GLN A 907 27.54 -29.88 9.38
N ARG A 908 27.23 -30.85 8.52
CA ARG A 908 26.85 -32.21 8.95
C ARG A 908 27.96 -32.90 9.74
N GLN A 909 29.22 -32.65 9.40
CA GLN A 909 30.36 -33.19 10.14
C GLN A 909 30.48 -32.58 11.54
N GLN A 910 30.20 -31.28 11.70
CA GLN A 910 30.15 -30.61 12.99
C GLN A 910 28.99 -31.12 13.85
N GLU A 911 27.79 -31.25 13.28
CA GLU A 911 26.61 -31.81 13.95
C GLU A 911 26.85 -33.25 14.41
N LEU A 912 27.45 -34.08 13.54
CA LEU A 912 27.81 -35.46 13.88
C LEU A 912 28.83 -35.52 15.02
N THR A 913 29.80 -34.59 15.05
CA THR A 913 30.81 -34.51 16.11
C THR A 913 30.18 -34.11 17.44
N ALA A 914 29.31 -33.11 17.44
CA ALA A 914 28.57 -32.67 18.63
C ALA A 914 27.63 -33.77 19.16
N SER A 915 26.93 -34.47 18.26
CA SER A 915 26.05 -35.59 18.60
C SER A 915 26.83 -36.77 19.21
N ASN A 916 28.01 -37.08 18.66
CA ASN A 916 28.90 -38.10 19.23
C ASN A 916 29.44 -37.72 20.62
N GLN A 917 29.75 -36.44 20.86
CA GLN A 917 30.16 -35.96 22.18
C GLN A 917 29.01 -36.08 23.19
N GLN A 918 27.79 -35.69 22.82
CA GLN A 918 26.60 -35.87 23.66
C GLN A 918 26.33 -37.35 23.93
N LEU A 919 26.46 -38.22 22.94
CA LEU A 919 26.30 -39.65 23.11
C LEU A 919 27.34 -40.23 24.07
N HIS A 920 28.60 -39.79 23.98
CA HIS A 920 29.65 -40.20 24.90
C HIS A 920 29.38 -39.74 26.33
N GLN A 921 28.90 -38.50 26.50
CA GLN A 921 28.51 -37.95 27.80
C GLN A 921 27.34 -38.76 28.39
N LYS A 922 26.29 -39.02 27.61
CA LYS A 922 25.13 -39.83 28.03
C LYS A 922 25.51 -41.28 28.35
N THR A 923 26.46 -41.84 27.61
CA THR A 923 26.98 -43.19 27.88
C THR A 923 27.73 -43.24 29.21
N THR A 924 28.49 -42.18 29.52
CA THR A 924 29.21 -42.04 30.79
C THR A 924 28.23 -41.85 31.96
N GLU A 925 27.24 -40.97 31.79
CA GLU A 925 26.15 -40.76 32.77
C GLU A 925 25.40 -42.08 33.05
N LEU A 926 25.10 -42.86 32.01
CA LEU A 926 24.44 -44.16 32.14
C LEU A 926 25.31 -45.19 32.86
N ALA A 927 26.63 -45.16 32.65
CA ALA A 927 27.56 -46.04 33.35
C ALA A 927 27.61 -45.72 34.85
N THR A 928 27.68 -44.44 35.22
CA THR A 928 27.57 -44.00 36.62
C THR A 928 26.22 -44.38 37.23
N LEU A 929 25.11 -44.16 36.52
CA LEU A 929 23.78 -44.50 37.04
C LEU A 929 23.61 -46.01 37.29
N LYS A 930 24.21 -46.86 36.44
CA LYS A 930 24.20 -48.31 36.64
C LYS A 930 25.02 -48.73 37.86
N GLN A 931 26.14 -48.05 38.11
CA GLN A 931 26.97 -48.30 39.28
C GLN A 931 26.22 -47.89 40.55
N ASP A 932 25.61 -46.70 40.57
CA ASP A 932 24.80 -46.21 41.69
C ASP A 932 23.60 -47.12 41.95
N TYR A 933 22.93 -47.60 40.89
CA TYR A 933 21.84 -48.57 41.01
C TYR A 933 22.30 -49.89 41.63
N SER A 934 23.45 -50.43 41.19
CA SER A 934 24.02 -51.65 41.77
C SER A 934 24.39 -51.48 43.23
N GLN A 935 24.93 -50.31 43.61
CA GLN A 935 25.28 -50.01 44.99
C GLN A 935 24.03 -49.87 45.86
N THR A 936 23.00 -49.17 45.36
CA THR A 936 21.70 -49.04 46.03
C THR A 936 21.03 -50.41 46.22
N GLN A 937 21.16 -51.31 45.25
CA GLN A 937 20.62 -52.67 45.34
C GLN A 937 21.34 -53.49 46.42
N ALA A 938 22.67 -53.39 46.51
CA ALA A 938 23.44 -54.04 47.57
C ALA A 938 23.10 -53.49 48.97
N GLU A 939 22.92 -52.18 49.10
CA GLU A 939 22.46 -51.54 50.34
C GLU A 939 21.05 -52.01 50.73
N LEU A 940 20.14 -52.18 49.76
CA LEU A 940 18.80 -52.69 50.01
C LEU A 940 18.81 -54.16 50.48
N GLU A 941 19.67 -54.99 49.89
CA GLU A 941 19.84 -56.40 50.32
C GLU A 941 20.40 -56.48 51.74
N HIS A 942 21.41 -55.67 52.07
CA HIS A 942 21.95 -55.58 53.43
C HIS A 942 20.88 -55.11 54.43
N LEU A 943 20.07 -54.11 54.07
CA LEU A 943 19.00 -53.61 54.94
C LEU A 943 17.90 -54.66 55.15
N ARG A 944 17.61 -55.50 54.13
CA ARG A 944 16.68 -56.63 54.26
C ARG A 944 17.20 -57.71 55.20
N GLU A 945 18.49 -58.05 55.13
CA GLU A 945 19.12 -58.99 56.06
C GLU A 945 19.11 -58.47 57.50
N GLN A 946 19.40 -57.18 57.68
CA GLN A 946 19.29 -56.52 58.99
C GLN A 946 17.84 -56.58 59.52
N LEU A 947 16.86 -56.26 58.67
CA LEU A 947 15.45 -56.32 59.04
C LEU A 947 15.03 -57.74 59.46
N GLN A 948 15.46 -58.76 58.72
CA GLN A 948 15.16 -60.16 59.04
C GLN A 948 15.82 -60.60 60.35
N THR A 949 17.06 -60.14 60.61
CA THR A 949 17.77 -60.37 61.87
C THR A 949 17.03 -59.71 63.04
N THR A 950 16.63 -58.44 62.90
CA THR A 950 15.86 -57.72 63.91
C THR A 950 14.49 -58.36 64.16
N GLN A 951 13.80 -58.82 63.11
CA GLN A 951 12.53 -59.55 63.27
C GLN A 951 12.71 -60.86 64.05
N THR A 952 13.80 -61.59 63.79
CA THR A 952 14.13 -62.84 64.50
C THR A 952 14.43 -62.56 65.97
N GLN A 953 15.22 -61.52 66.25
CA GLN A 953 15.51 -61.08 67.62
C GLN A 953 14.23 -60.66 68.35
N HIS A 954 13.35 -59.91 67.70
CA HIS A 954 12.08 -59.50 68.27
C HIS A 954 11.19 -60.71 68.62
N GLN A 955 11.12 -61.74 67.75
CA GLN A 955 10.41 -62.98 68.05
C GLN A 955 11.02 -63.73 69.24
N GLN A 956 12.35 -63.79 69.34
CA GLN A 956 13.03 -64.39 70.48
C GLN A 956 12.72 -63.64 71.79
N THR A 957 12.82 -62.32 71.78
CA THR A 957 12.49 -61.49 72.95
C THR A 957 11.02 -61.62 73.35
N GLN A 958 10.10 -61.74 72.38
CA GLN A 958 8.69 -62.01 72.69
C GLN A 958 8.49 -63.37 73.36
N ALA A 959 9.18 -64.42 72.89
CA ALA A 959 9.11 -65.75 73.50
C ALA A 959 9.74 -65.78 74.91
N GLU A 960 10.82 -65.04 75.13
CA GLU A 960 11.42 -64.85 76.46
C GLU A 960 10.45 -64.11 77.39
N LEU A 961 9.81 -63.03 76.92
CA LEU A 961 8.85 -62.28 77.70
C LEU A 961 7.62 -63.13 78.10
N GLU A 962 7.15 -64.02 77.22
CA GLU A 962 6.07 -64.97 77.55
C GLU A 962 6.51 -66.00 78.59
N ARG A 963 7.76 -66.50 78.52
CA ARG A 963 8.32 -67.38 79.56
C ARG A 963 8.41 -66.67 80.89
N ASP A 964 8.96 -65.46 80.92
CA ASP A 964 9.11 -64.67 82.15
C ASP A 964 7.74 -64.34 82.76
N ARG A 965 6.75 -64.03 81.92
CA ARG A 965 5.36 -63.81 82.38
C ARG A 965 4.75 -65.06 82.99
N THR A 966 5.04 -66.23 82.42
CA THR A 966 4.56 -67.52 82.95
C THR A 966 5.27 -67.86 84.27
N GLN A 967 6.58 -67.63 84.37
CA GLN A 967 7.33 -67.76 85.63
C GLN A 967 6.80 -66.81 86.70
N LEU A 968 6.55 -65.54 86.35
CA LEU A 968 5.99 -64.57 87.28
C LEU A 968 4.62 -65.01 87.81
N GLN A 969 3.75 -65.57 86.96
CA GLN A 969 2.47 -66.13 87.39
C GLN A 969 2.64 -67.34 88.32
N GLN A 970 3.61 -68.22 88.05
CA GLN A 970 3.92 -69.34 88.93
C GLN A 970 4.44 -68.86 90.29
N THR A 971 5.38 -67.92 90.31
CA THR A 971 5.91 -67.33 91.55
C THR A 971 4.83 -66.58 92.33
N GLN A 972 3.91 -65.88 91.66
CA GLN A 972 2.76 -65.26 92.33
C GLN A 972 1.82 -66.30 92.97
N ALA A 973 1.57 -67.42 92.30
CA ALA A 973 0.76 -68.51 92.85
C ALA A 973 1.45 -69.22 94.03
N GLU A 974 2.77 -69.39 93.97
CA GLU A 974 3.58 -69.89 95.09
C GLU A 974 3.55 -68.92 96.28
N LEU A 975 3.72 -67.62 96.03
CA LEU A 975 3.66 -66.59 97.07
C LEU A 975 2.28 -66.55 97.76
N GLU A 976 1.19 -66.70 97.02
CA GLU A 976 -0.17 -66.82 97.59
C GLU A 976 -0.31 -68.08 98.46
N ARG A 977 0.25 -69.22 98.03
CA ARG A 977 0.28 -70.44 98.85
C ARG A 977 1.08 -70.26 100.12
N ASP A 978 2.28 -69.69 100.03
CA ASP A 978 3.16 -69.43 101.17
C ASP A 978 2.51 -68.45 102.15
N ARG A 979 1.82 -67.42 101.64
CA ARG A 979 1.05 -66.49 102.48
C ARG A 979 -0.08 -67.18 103.22
N THR A 980 -0.77 -68.11 102.56
CA THR A 980 -1.83 -68.92 103.17
C THR A 980 -1.26 -69.85 104.24
N GLN A 981 -0.13 -70.51 103.96
CA GLN A 981 0.58 -71.33 104.96
C GLN A 981 1.05 -70.49 106.15
N LEU A 982 1.61 -69.30 105.90
CA LEU A 982 2.04 -68.40 106.96
C LEU A 982 0.86 -68.00 107.87
N GLN A 983 -0.30 -67.66 107.30
CA GLN A 983 -1.51 -67.37 108.08
C GLN A 983 -1.94 -68.58 108.92
N GLN A 984 -1.86 -69.79 108.36
CA GLN A 984 -2.20 -71.01 109.08
C GLN A 984 -1.22 -71.29 110.22
N THR A 985 0.09 -71.18 109.98
CA THR A 985 1.12 -71.33 111.02
C THR A 985 0.98 -70.25 112.10
N GLN A 986 0.59 -69.03 111.73
CA GLN A 986 0.37 -67.94 112.68
C GLN A 986 -0.84 -68.21 113.58
N ALA A 987 -1.93 -68.75 113.03
CA ALA A 987 -3.09 -69.22 113.81
C ALA A 987 -2.74 -70.40 114.73
N GLU A 988 -1.95 -71.38 114.25
CA GLU A 988 -1.46 -72.49 115.08
C GLU A 988 -0.54 -72.00 116.21
N LEU A 989 0.30 -70.99 115.95
CA LEU A 989 1.15 -70.38 116.96
C LEU A 989 0.33 -69.66 118.04
N GLU A 990 -0.70 -68.89 117.67
CA GLU A 990 -1.61 -68.26 118.62
C GLU A 990 -2.31 -69.30 119.50
N GLN A 991 -2.79 -70.40 118.91
CA GLN A 991 -3.40 -71.50 119.65
C GLN A 991 -2.41 -72.18 120.62
N SER A 992 -1.16 -72.36 120.20
CA SER A 992 -0.12 -72.95 121.05
C SER A 992 0.29 -72.01 122.19
N GLN A 993 0.31 -70.69 121.95
CA GLN A 993 0.54 -69.68 122.98
C GLN A 993 -0.58 -69.66 124.03
N GLU A 994 -1.85 -69.78 123.62
CA GLU A 994 -2.98 -69.92 124.55
C GLU A 994 -2.86 -71.20 125.39
N GLN A 995 -2.51 -72.34 124.77
CA GLN A 995 -2.28 -73.59 125.50
C GLN A 995 -1.12 -73.48 126.49
N LEU A 996 -0.05 -72.77 126.13
CA LEU A 996 1.09 -72.54 127.02
C LEU A 996 0.68 -71.69 128.23
N GLN A 997 -0.12 -70.63 128.03
CA GLN A 997 -0.68 -69.83 129.13
C GLN A 997 -1.56 -70.67 130.05
N GLN A 998 -2.44 -71.51 129.50
CA GLN A 998 -3.27 -72.43 130.31
C GLN A 998 -2.41 -73.40 131.12
N THR A 999 -1.34 -73.93 130.52
CA THR A 999 -0.41 -74.85 131.19
C THR A 999 0.38 -74.15 132.28
N GLN A 1000 0.83 -72.91 132.06
CA GLN A 1000 1.51 -72.11 133.08
C GLN A 1000 0.60 -71.80 134.28
N ILE A 1001 -0.68 -71.53 134.05
CA ILE A 1001 -1.66 -71.35 135.13
C ILE A 1001 -1.84 -72.65 135.92
N GLN A 1002 -1.95 -73.80 135.24
CA GLN A 1002 -2.01 -75.09 135.92
C GLN A 1002 -0.76 -75.40 136.75
N LEU A 1003 0.43 -75.06 136.24
CA LEU A 1003 1.69 -75.26 136.96
C LEU A 1003 1.72 -74.41 138.24
N GLN A 1004 1.32 -73.14 138.19
CA GLN A 1004 1.23 -72.29 139.39
C GLN A 1004 0.25 -72.82 140.44
N ILE A 1005 -0.86 -73.43 140.01
CA ILE A 1005 -1.81 -74.08 140.92
C ILE A 1005 -1.15 -75.31 141.58
N SER A 1006 -0.43 -76.12 140.80
CA SER A 1006 0.28 -77.30 141.30
C SER A 1006 1.42 -76.93 142.26
N GLU A 1007 2.20 -75.89 141.97
CA GLU A 1007 3.26 -75.39 142.85
C GLU A 1007 2.70 -74.91 144.20
N ARG A 1008 1.55 -74.23 144.21
CA ARG A 1008 0.85 -73.86 145.45
C ARG A 1008 0.43 -75.08 146.27
N GLN A 1009 -0.10 -76.12 145.61
CA GLN A 1009 -0.47 -77.36 146.29
C GLN A 1009 0.76 -78.07 146.88
N GLN A 1010 1.89 -78.04 146.18
CA GLN A 1010 3.13 -78.63 146.66
C GLN A 1010 3.67 -77.87 147.89
N GLN A 1011 3.64 -76.54 147.89
CA GLN A 1011 4.04 -75.73 149.05
C GLN A 1011 3.14 -75.97 150.27
N GLN A 1012 1.83 -76.13 150.07
CA GLN A 1012 0.92 -76.52 151.17
C GLN A 1012 1.26 -77.91 151.73
N MET A 1013 1.57 -78.87 150.86
CA MET A 1013 1.97 -80.21 151.30
C MET A 1013 3.30 -80.21 152.07
N GLN A 1014 4.24 -79.36 151.66
CA GLN A 1014 5.54 -79.19 152.31
C GLN A 1014 5.38 -78.65 153.74
N ALA A 1015 4.49 -77.68 153.96
CA ALA A 1015 4.21 -77.13 155.28
C ALA A 1015 3.61 -78.16 156.25
N ILE A 1016 2.71 -79.03 155.76
CA ILE A 1016 2.13 -80.14 156.55
C ILE A 1016 3.21 -81.17 156.93
N LEU A 1017 4.17 -81.40 156.03
CA LEU A 1017 5.27 -82.33 156.26
C LEU A 1017 6.26 -81.83 157.32
N GLU A 1018 6.54 -80.52 157.34
CA GLU A 1018 7.40 -79.89 158.36
C GLU A 1018 6.76 -79.91 159.75
N GLU A 1019 5.44 -79.72 159.84
CA GLU A 1019 4.69 -79.84 161.10
C GLU A 1019 4.73 -81.28 161.65
N SER A 1020 4.59 -82.28 160.77
CA SER A 1020 4.72 -83.70 161.15
C SER A 1020 6.14 -84.09 161.56
N GLN A 1021 7.18 -83.44 161.00
CA GLN A 1021 8.58 -83.68 161.38
C GLN A 1021 8.94 -83.07 162.74
N ALA A 1022 8.30 -81.96 163.12
CA ALA A 1022 8.47 -81.35 164.44
C ALA A 1022 7.92 -82.25 165.57
N GLU A 1023 6.74 -82.87 165.39
CA GLU A 1023 6.19 -83.87 166.35
C GLU A 1023 7.08 -85.11 166.49
N LEU A 1024 7.75 -85.54 165.41
CA LEU A 1024 8.64 -86.70 165.43
C LEU A 1024 9.96 -86.41 166.19
N SER A 1025 10.45 -85.17 166.13
CA SER A 1025 11.65 -84.74 166.85
C SER A 1025 11.43 -84.70 168.37
N GLU A 1026 10.23 -84.32 168.83
CA GLU A 1026 9.88 -84.29 170.26
C GLU A 1026 9.85 -85.70 170.87
N LYS A 1027 9.24 -86.68 170.18
CA LYS A 1027 9.26 -88.09 170.61
C LYS A 1027 10.64 -88.74 170.58
N THR A 1028 11.56 -88.24 169.76
CA THR A 1028 12.94 -88.76 169.67
C THR A 1028 13.81 -88.24 170.84
N GLY A 1029 13.45 -87.11 171.45
CA GLY A 1029 14.09 -86.58 172.67
C GLY A 1029 13.84 -87.43 173.92
N GLU A 1030 12.61 -87.92 174.10
CA GLU A 1030 12.23 -88.80 175.23
C GLU A 1030 12.97 -90.15 175.20
N LEU A 1031 13.31 -90.65 174.01
CA LEU A 1031 13.99 -91.95 173.83
C LEU A 1031 15.50 -91.91 174.16
N ASN A 1032 16.15 -90.75 174.05
CA ASN A 1032 17.59 -90.60 174.30
C ASN A 1032 17.93 -90.35 175.78
N GLN A 1033 16.96 -89.90 176.59
CA GLN A 1033 17.16 -89.73 178.03
C GLN A 1033 17.28 -91.09 178.76
N ILE A 1034 16.57 -92.12 178.27
CA ILE A 1034 16.59 -93.50 178.79
C ILE A 1034 17.94 -94.21 178.51
N LYS A 1035 18.66 -93.83 177.44
CA LYS A 1035 19.94 -94.47 177.06
C LYS A 1035 21.16 -93.93 177.82
N SER A 1036 21.10 -92.74 178.41
CA SER A 1036 22.28 -92.10 179.02
C SER A 1036 22.60 -92.58 180.44
N GLU A 1037 21.62 -93.11 181.18
CA GLU A 1037 21.87 -93.66 182.53
C GLU A 1037 22.56 -95.03 182.48
N GLN A 1038 22.26 -95.88 181.48
CA GLN A 1038 22.89 -97.20 181.32
C GLN A 1038 24.39 -97.17 180.95
N HIS A 1039 24.94 -96.01 180.56
CA HIS A 1039 26.35 -95.91 180.16
C HIS A 1039 27.29 -95.51 181.33
N ARG A 1040 26.75 -94.98 182.44
CA ARG A 1040 27.57 -94.64 183.62
C ARG A 1040 28.02 -95.88 184.41
N ASP A 1041 27.28 -96.98 184.32
CA ASP A 1041 27.61 -98.24 185.01
C ASP A 1041 28.79 -99.00 184.40
N ARG A 1042 29.24 -98.66 183.18
CA ARG A 1042 30.17 -99.52 182.41
C ARG A 1042 31.63 -99.11 182.36
N LEU A 1043 32.01 -97.91 182.82
CA LEU A 1043 33.36 -97.36 182.58
C LEU A 1043 34.24 -97.15 183.83
N ALA A 1044 33.71 -97.28 185.05
CA ALA A 1044 34.54 -97.24 186.25
C ALA A 1044 35.00 -98.64 186.75
N GLU A 1045 34.46 -99.73 186.16
CA GLU A 1045 34.87 -101.14 186.41
C GLU A 1045 36.13 -101.58 185.62
N ILE A 1046 36.85 -100.63 185.02
CA ILE A 1046 38.26 -100.77 184.61
C ILE A 1046 39.07 -99.87 185.57
N ILE A 1047 38.93 -100.02 186.88
CA ILE A 1047 39.65 -101.02 187.68
C ILE A 1047 41.08 -101.25 187.17
N ARG A 1048 41.97 -100.63 187.93
CA ARG A 1048 42.99 -101.35 188.69
C ARG A 1048 43.68 -102.47 187.91
N ARG A 1049 44.79 -102.16 187.25
CA ARG A 1049 45.94 -103.09 187.21
C ARG A 1049 47.27 -102.37 186.93
N ARG A 1050 48.01 -102.15 188.04
CA ARG A 1050 49.48 -102.09 188.21
C ARG A 1050 50.19 -100.77 187.81
N PHE A 1051 50.59 -99.81 188.67
CA PHE A 1051 51.26 -99.71 190.00
C PHE A 1051 52.79 -99.48 189.98
N TYR A 1052 53.23 -98.65 190.96
CA TYR A 1052 54.55 -98.43 191.60
C TYR A 1052 55.15 -97.03 191.36
N THR A 1053 55.59 -96.20 192.33
CA THR A 1053 55.62 -96.25 193.81
C THR A 1053 56.05 -94.90 194.41
N GLN A 1054 55.53 -94.61 195.62
CA GLN A 1054 56.12 -93.96 196.81
C GLN A 1054 56.59 -92.49 196.83
N GLY A 1055 56.19 -91.83 197.93
CA GLY A 1055 56.50 -90.48 198.39
C GLY A 1055 55.40 -90.01 199.32
#